data_AF-A0A2P6TNI7-F1
#
_entry.id   AF-A0A2P6TNI7-F1
#
_cell.length_a   1.000
_cell.length_b   1.000
_cell.length_c   1.000
_cell.angle_alpha   90.00
_cell.angle_beta   90.00
_cell.angle_gamma   90.00
#
_symmetry.space_group_name_H-M   'P 1'
#
loop_
_entity.id
_entity.type
_entity.pdbx_description
1 polymer ?
#
loop_
_entity_poly.entity_id
_entity_poly.type
_entity_poly.pdbx_seq_one_letter_code
_entity_poly.pdbx_strand_id
1 'polypeptide(L)'
;MARVLAAVLALLSAASLCRAVFVIEKGGLKVVLPQEAKEKYPGGFDVALANFGSPRYGGTLRARLIYVDPTYGRTETCGGGSCAYGCSDFSTASPPLDLRKEGGENYIMMVDRGPTSNPCKFAEKVWNVQSAGARGAIVVNFEDRMTTMEAPDEDDEANVKFLTNITIPATFVTKSTGDALKALMKGGQPVYVVMDWQDILPKKQQVSWEFWTNSNDQCGPVCDVQKEFIKEFVPVAKEFDAHNWTVFTPHYIVWICPTPYRSSSECNSQCIHKGRYCSPDPDGNLTQGYSGSDVVQENLRQLCVFQMAKDAGRAYLWWDYVTKFGEQCDMESKKYGQECAEHVFGQINQDNWSSVDKLRQCIGGQQDDSDHPIMEAQLAAQKGNSSTGEGEVFILPTIRVNGVQYRGKMATAEVLRAICAGFTAGNMPQACSKAMDDACMQGGKGYQDCAARTDGKTQCVNTFTGYNCTCGHGFISHVDRTGQETCLDINECLSISQLDPKCTCERCACNNTRGGYECITDIPNECSKDHGGCWHADFKIKGQSRSFSACKDNLPAYKDALAHGLPVDGIPLHTCTCPPCFTAVEKGGKITCTPKCDLQYCDLDVGVCHAEPGSGGVGPGVIVLIIVAVVVVLSGVGYVAYQYRLRSIMQQEVRAIMAQYMPLEDSDPDGALAGLGNRLKRLAGGGGGSSGNGAANGGV
;
A
#
# COMPACT_ATOMS: atom_id res chain seq x y z
N MET A 1 1.23 -25.33 -64.83
CA MET A 1 0.58 -24.16 -64.18
C MET A 1 0.19 -24.41 -62.72
N ALA A 2 -0.48 -25.52 -62.37
CA ALA A 2 -0.93 -25.78 -60.99
C ALA A 2 0.19 -25.83 -59.93
N ARG A 3 1.39 -26.36 -60.26
CA ARG A 3 2.54 -26.40 -59.33
C ARG A 3 3.21 -25.05 -59.10
N VAL A 4 3.13 -24.14 -60.07
CA VAL A 4 3.65 -22.76 -59.95
C VAL A 4 2.69 -21.92 -59.12
N LEU A 5 1.37 -22.12 -59.29
CA LEU A 5 0.36 -21.45 -58.47
C LEU A 5 0.46 -21.85 -57.00
N ALA A 6 0.67 -23.14 -56.71
CA ALA A 6 0.85 -23.64 -55.34
C ALA A 6 2.14 -23.13 -54.68
N ALA A 7 3.24 -23.00 -55.43
CA ALA A 7 4.48 -22.42 -54.92
C ALA A 7 4.35 -20.91 -54.64
N VAL A 8 3.63 -20.18 -55.48
CA VAL A 8 3.35 -18.74 -55.29
C VAL A 8 2.40 -18.52 -54.11
N LEU A 9 1.37 -19.35 -53.93
CA LEU A 9 0.50 -19.32 -52.75
C LEU A 9 1.24 -19.71 -51.46
N ALA A 10 2.17 -20.67 -51.50
CA ALA A 10 3.02 -21.04 -50.37
C ALA A 10 4.01 -19.91 -49.99
N LEU A 11 4.57 -19.22 -50.98
CA LEU A 11 5.41 -18.02 -50.79
C LEU A 11 4.61 -16.82 -50.26
N LEU A 12 3.34 -16.68 -50.68
CA LEU A 12 2.42 -15.65 -50.16
C LEU A 12 1.92 -15.96 -48.73
N SER A 13 1.83 -17.24 -48.33
CA SER A 13 1.53 -17.62 -46.94
C SER A 13 2.76 -17.59 -46.02
N ALA A 14 3.97 -17.68 -46.57
CA ALA A 14 5.23 -17.53 -45.82
C ALA A 14 5.64 -16.05 -45.64
N ALA A 15 5.03 -15.13 -46.40
CA ALA A 15 5.03 -13.71 -46.07
C ALA A 15 4.02 -13.43 -44.95
N SER A 16 4.23 -14.06 -43.79
CA SER A 16 3.73 -13.49 -42.54
C SER A 16 4.40 -12.13 -42.44
N LEU A 17 3.61 -11.08 -42.70
CA LEU A 17 3.99 -9.71 -42.43
C LEU A 17 4.38 -9.62 -40.95
N CYS A 18 5.66 -9.82 -40.64
CA CYS A 18 6.30 -9.19 -39.49
C CYS A 18 6.27 -7.68 -39.76
N ARG A 19 5.08 -7.09 -39.65
CA ARG A 19 4.94 -5.65 -39.48
C ARG A 19 5.48 -5.36 -38.09
N ALA A 20 6.52 -4.55 -38.01
CA ALA A 20 6.84 -3.88 -36.77
C ALA A 20 5.59 -3.09 -36.36
N VAL A 21 5.03 -3.42 -35.20
CA VAL A 21 3.81 -2.78 -34.70
C VAL A 21 4.27 -1.78 -33.66
N PHE A 22 4.08 -0.50 -33.97
CA PHE A 22 4.12 0.53 -32.94
C PHE A 22 2.95 0.30 -31.97
N VAL A 23 3.25 -0.13 -30.75
CA VAL A 23 2.24 -0.38 -29.72
C VAL A 23 2.08 0.89 -28.89
N ILE A 24 0.86 1.44 -28.93
CA ILE A 24 0.48 2.56 -28.06
C ILE A 24 0.09 1.97 -26.71
N GLU A 25 0.79 2.39 -25.67
CA GLU A 25 0.51 1.95 -24.31
C GLU A 25 -0.74 2.64 -23.78
N LYS A 26 -1.75 1.83 -23.47
CA LYS A 26 -3.07 2.29 -23.07
C LYS A 26 -3.26 2.18 -21.56
N GLY A 27 -3.84 3.23 -20.98
CA GLY A 27 -4.45 3.19 -19.65
C GLY A 27 -5.97 3.19 -19.72
N GLY A 28 -6.60 3.18 -18.55
CA GLY A 28 -8.06 3.28 -18.43
C GLY A 28 -8.50 4.66 -17.94
N LEU A 29 -9.58 5.19 -18.52
CA LEU A 29 -10.31 6.33 -17.99
C LEU A 29 -11.77 5.93 -17.74
N LYS A 30 -12.21 5.95 -16.48
CA LYS A 30 -13.56 5.55 -16.09
C LYS A 30 -14.34 6.74 -15.57
N VAL A 31 -15.60 6.89 -15.99
CA VAL A 31 -16.52 7.86 -15.41
C VAL A 31 -17.11 7.27 -14.14
N VAL A 32 -17.01 7.98 -13.02
CA VAL A 32 -17.52 7.55 -11.72
C VAL A 32 -18.85 8.23 -11.40
N LEU A 33 -18.99 9.50 -11.76
CA LEU A 33 -20.21 10.29 -11.58
C LEU A 33 -20.41 11.20 -12.80
N PRO A 34 -21.67 11.47 -13.21
CA PRO A 34 -22.92 10.97 -12.61
C PRO A 34 -23.19 9.48 -12.92
N GLN A 35 -24.12 8.85 -12.20
CA GLN A 35 -24.36 7.40 -12.24
C GLN A 35 -24.86 6.93 -13.62
N GLU A 36 -25.67 7.75 -14.29
CA GLU A 36 -26.16 7.48 -15.66
C GLU A 36 -25.00 7.43 -16.66
N ALA A 37 -23.99 8.27 -16.47
CA ALA A 37 -22.79 8.27 -17.31
C ALA A 37 -21.93 7.02 -17.07
N LYS A 38 -21.82 6.59 -15.82
CA LYS A 38 -21.13 5.35 -15.43
C LYS A 38 -21.82 4.13 -16.04
N GLU A 39 -23.15 4.08 -16.04
CA GLU A 39 -23.93 3.00 -16.65
C GLU A 39 -23.86 3.01 -18.18
N LYS A 40 -23.77 4.20 -18.79
CA LYS A 40 -23.59 4.36 -20.23
C LYS A 40 -22.21 3.91 -20.72
N TYR A 41 -21.16 4.09 -19.91
CA TYR A 41 -19.78 3.74 -20.25
C TYR A 41 -19.16 2.81 -19.19
N PRO A 42 -19.67 1.57 -19.03
CA PRO A 42 -19.25 0.67 -17.95
C PRO A 42 -17.80 0.20 -18.08
N GLY A 43 -17.29 0.09 -19.31
CA GLY A 43 -15.89 -0.25 -19.61
C GLY A 43 -14.93 0.95 -19.56
N GLY A 44 -15.45 2.17 -19.42
CA GLY A 44 -14.65 3.39 -19.54
C GLY A 44 -14.17 3.65 -20.97
N PHE A 45 -13.06 4.37 -21.08
CA PHE A 45 -12.40 4.75 -22.33
C PHE A 45 -10.93 4.35 -22.29
N ASP A 46 -10.44 3.88 -23.43
CA ASP A 46 -9.00 3.73 -23.67
C ASP A 46 -8.35 5.11 -23.77
N VAL A 47 -7.23 5.29 -23.08
CA VAL A 47 -6.41 6.51 -23.17
C VAL A 47 -4.96 6.15 -23.44
N ALA A 48 -4.28 6.90 -24.31
CA ALA A 48 -2.86 6.73 -24.52
C ALA A 48 -2.07 7.49 -23.44
N LEU A 49 -1.05 6.86 -22.86
CA LEU A 49 -0.21 7.49 -21.84
C LEU A 49 0.84 8.42 -22.48
N ALA A 50 1.19 9.50 -21.79
CA ALA A 50 2.27 10.41 -22.21
C ALA A 50 3.66 9.87 -21.85
N ASN A 51 4.68 10.18 -22.67
CA ASN A 51 6.09 9.88 -22.39
C ASN A 51 6.72 10.84 -21.35
N PHE A 52 5.93 11.64 -20.64
CA PHE A 52 6.40 12.62 -19.67
C PHE A 52 5.40 12.77 -18.53
N GLY A 53 5.78 13.51 -17.48
CA GLY A 53 5.01 13.63 -16.25
C GLY A 53 5.13 12.41 -15.34
N SER A 54 4.35 12.38 -14.26
CA SER A 54 4.42 11.31 -13.24
C SER A 54 3.13 10.45 -13.24
N PRO A 55 3.01 9.45 -14.12
CA PRO A 55 1.92 8.49 -14.07
C PRO A 55 1.95 7.66 -12.79
N ARG A 56 0.76 7.28 -12.32
CA ARG A 56 0.58 6.61 -11.02
C ARG A 56 0.54 5.10 -11.17
N TYR A 57 1.56 4.47 -11.76
CA TYR A 57 1.61 2.99 -11.91
C TYR A 57 1.26 2.28 -10.60
N GLY A 58 0.36 1.30 -10.69
CA GLY A 58 -0.21 0.59 -9.55
C GLY A 58 -1.34 1.33 -8.81
N GLY A 59 -1.66 2.57 -9.17
CA GLY A 59 -2.63 3.43 -8.49
C GLY A 59 -3.67 4.04 -9.42
N THR A 60 -4.43 4.99 -8.88
CA THR A 60 -5.49 5.71 -9.60
C THR A 60 -5.50 7.20 -9.25
N LEU A 61 -6.05 8.02 -10.13
CA LEU A 61 -6.32 9.44 -9.87
C LEU A 61 -7.80 9.71 -10.10
N ARG A 62 -8.55 9.92 -9.00
CA ARG A 62 -9.94 10.39 -9.05
C ARG A 62 -9.98 11.91 -8.94
N ALA A 63 -10.66 12.55 -9.89
CA ALA A 63 -10.81 14.00 -9.90
C ALA A 63 -12.07 14.42 -10.66
N ARG A 64 -12.52 15.66 -10.42
CA ARG A 64 -13.54 16.32 -11.21
C ARG A 64 -12.98 16.71 -12.56
N LEU A 65 -13.71 16.39 -13.63
CA LEU A 65 -13.35 16.76 -14.98
C LEU A 65 -13.76 18.22 -15.25
N ILE A 66 -12.86 19.00 -15.83
CA ILE A 66 -13.12 20.38 -16.25
C ILE A 66 -12.64 20.62 -17.68
N TYR A 67 -13.29 21.57 -18.35
CA TYR A 67 -12.92 22.06 -19.67
C TYR A 67 -13.21 23.56 -19.73
N VAL A 68 -12.20 24.36 -20.03
CA VAL A 68 -12.26 25.83 -19.91
C VAL A 68 -12.89 26.42 -21.17
N ASP A 69 -14.22 26.42 -21.18
CA ASP A 69 -15.05 27.02 -22.23
C ASP A 69 -16.44 27.38 -21.68
N PRO A 70 -17.02 28.53 -22.07
CA PRO A 70 -18.29 29.03 -21.53
C PRO A 70 -19.45 28.03 -21.63
N THR A 71 -19.44 27.18 -22.66
CA THR A 71 -20.46 26.14 -22.90
C THR A 71 -20.53 25.12 -21.75
N TYR A 72 -19.45 24.96 -20.99
CA TYR A 72 -19.30 23.97 -19.92
C TYR A 72 -19.16 24.62 -18.53
N GLY A 73 -19.60 25.88 -18.40
CA GLY A 73 -19.67 26.58 -17.12
C GLY A 73 -18.36 27.23 -16.67
N ARG A 74 -17.41 27.42 -17.58
CA ARG A 74 -16.11 28.06 -17.33
C ARG A 74 -15.96 29.31 -18.22
N THR A 75 -15.96 30.49 -17.63
CA THR A 75 -16.04 31.77 -18.38
C THR A 75 -14.69 32.42 -18.64
N GLU A 76 -13.59 31.77 -18.23
CA GLU A 76 -12.25 32.30 -18.34
C GLU A 76 -11.82 32.44 -19.82
N THR A 77 -11.12 33.53 -20.12
CA THR A 77 -10.65 33.87 -21.47
C THR A 77 -9.14 34.06 -21.49
N CYS A 78 -8.46 33.59 -22.53
CA CYS A 78 -7.00 33.56 -22.62
C CYS A 78 -6.50 34.53 -23.70
N GLY A 79 -5.45 35.31 -23.39
CA GLY A 79 -4.99 36.47 -24.19
C GLY A 79 -4.42 36.22 -25.59
N GLY A 80 -4.53 34.99 -26.13
CA GLY A 80 -4.03 34.61 -27.45
C GLY A 80 -4.95 33.63 -28.22
N GLY A 81 -6.15 33.34 -27.70
CA GLY A 81 -7.09 32.38 -28.30
C GLY A 81 -8.01 31.72 -27.27
N SER A 82 -8.66 30.62 -27.65
CA SER A 82 -9.49 29.85 -26.72
C SER A 82 -8.63 29.18 -25.63
N CYS A 83 -9.04 29.29 -24.36
CA CYS A 83 -8.43 28.57 -23.25
C CYS A 83 -8.52 27.05 -23.42
N ALA A 84 -9.43 26.56 -24.26
CA ALA A 84 -9.58 25.14 -24.59
C ALA A 84 -8.29 24.48 -25.10
N TYR A 85 -7.35 25.24 -25.65
CA TYR A 85 -6.12 24.69 -26.21
C TYR A 85 -4.95 24.58 -25.22
N GLY A 86 -5.02 25.25 -24.07
CA GLY A 86 -3.94 25.21 -23.07
C GLY A 86 -2.61 25.81 -23.52
N CYS A 87 -2.59 26.65 -24.55
CA CYS A 87 -1.36 27.29 -25.09
C CYS A 87 -1.01 28.62 -24.39
N SER A 88 -1.56 28.89 -23.22
CA SER A 88 -1.29 30.12 -22.47
C SER A 88 -1.39 29.81 -20.99
N ASP A 89 -0.63 30.55 -20.18
CA ASP A 89 -0.71 30.43 -18.73
C ASP A 89 -2.09 30.87 -18.23
N PHE A 90 -2.81 29.95 -17.59
CA PHE A 90 -4.13 30.16 -17.02
C PHE A 90 -4.14 31.20 -15.89
N SER A 91 -2.99 31.50 -15.27
CA SER A 91 -2.85 32.60 -14.31
C SER A 91 -3.07 33.98 -14.95
N THR A 92 -2.88 34.08 -16.26
CA THR A 92 -3.09 35.29 -17.05
C THR A 92 -4.47 35.37 -17.70
N ALA A 93 -5.31 34.35 -17.49
CA ALA A 93 -6.69 34.35 -17.98
C ALA A 93 -7.51 35.47 -17.33
N SER A 94 -8.64 35.83 -17.95
CA SER A 94 -9.60 36.79 -17.41
C SER A 94 -10.95 36.12 -17.16
N PRO A 95 -11.37 35.95 -15.88
CA PRO A 95 -10.56 36.12 -14.66
C PRO A 95 -9.43 35.07 -14.55
N PRO A 96 -8.39 35.31 -13.71
CA PRO A 96 -7.30 34.35 -13.51
C PRO A 96 -7.80 33.01 -12.98
N LEU A 97 -7.39 31.91 -13.60
CA LEU A 97 -7.78 30.57 -13.19
C LEU A 97 -6.70 29.95 -12.29
N ASP A 98 -7.08 29.70 -11.04
CA ASP A 98 -6.24 28.99 -10.06
C ASP A 98 -7.10 28.01 -9.25
N LEU A 99 -7.10 26.75 -9.68
CA LEU A 99 -7.93 25.67 -9.12
C LEU A 99 -7.57 25.36 -7.66
N ARG A 100 -6.36 25.71 -7.21
CA ARG A 100 -5.95 25.54 -5.81
C ARG A 100 -6.76 26.43 -4.85
N LYS A 101 -7.27 27.57 -5.35
CA LYS A 101 -8.09 28.50 -4.57
C LYS A 101 -9.56 28.10 -4.50
N GLU A 102 -10.01 27.19 -5.37
CA GLU A 102 -11.40 26.72 -5.38
C GLU A 102 -11.69 25.76 -4.22
N GLY A 103 -10.66 25.10 -3.66
CA GLY A 103 -10.74 24.29 -2.43
C GLY A 103 -11.57 22.99 -2.56
N GLY A 104 -11.19 21.96 -1.80
CA GLY A 104 -12.03 20.78 -1.58
C GLY A 104 -12.14 19.73 -2.71
N GLU A 105 -11.56 19.97 -3.89
CA GLU A 105 -11.60 19.02 -5.02
C GLU A 105 -10.24 18.86 -5.71
N ASN A 106 -9.99 17.66 -6.25
CA ASN A 106 -8.95 17.46 -7.26
C ASN A 106 -9.57 17.64 -8.65
N TYR A 107 -8.83 18.27 -9.56
CA TYR A 107 -9.29 18.52 -10.92
C TYR A 107 -8.43 17.80 -11.96
N ILE A 108 -9.07 17.21 -12.96
CA ILE A 108 -8.45 16.80 -14.22
C ILE A 108 -8.94 17.77 -15.29
N MET A 109 -8.01 18.45 -15.95
CA MET A 109 -8.34 19.41 -17.01
C MET A 109 -8.20 18.78 -18.38
N MET A 110 -9.23 18.96 -19.20
CA MET A 110 -9.22 18.56 -20.59
C MET A 110 -8.89 19.74 -21.49
N VAL A 111 -8.00 19.53 -22.47
CA VAL A 111 -7.59 20.52 -23.47
C VAL A 111 -7.57 19.89 -24.86
N ASP A 112 -7.81 20.69 -25.89
CA ASP A 112 -7.76 20.25 -27.28
C ASP A 112 -6.34 20.35 -27.84
N ARG A 113 -5.97 19.41 -28.71
CA ARG A 113 -4.66 19.36 -29.37
C ARG A 113 -4.35 20.62 -30.20
N GLY A 114 -5.38 21.25 -30.78
CA GLY A 114 -5.28 22.42 -31.66
C GLY A 114 -4.75 23.71 -30.98
N PRO A 115 -4.92 24.89 -31.63
CA PRO A 115 -5.48 25.10 -32.97
C PRO A 115 -4.43 24.84 -34.07
N THR A 116 -4.86 24.47 -35.27
CA THR A 116 -3.95 24.21 -36.41
C THR A 116 -3.23 25.46 -36.92
N SER A 117 -3.76 26.66 -36.65
CA SER A 117 -3.18 27.94 -37.08
C SER A 117 -1.99 28.39 -36.24
N ASN A 118 -1.98 28.08 -34.94
CA ASN A 118 -0.88 28.39 -34.02
C ASN A 118 -0.80 27.31 -32.92
N PRO A 119 -0.29 26.11 -33.26
CA PRO A 119 -0.23 25.00 -32.32
C PRO A 119 0.92 25.18 -31.31
N CYS A 120 0.64 24.92 -30.04
CA CYS A 120 1.67 24.74 -29.01
C CYS A 120 1.96 23.25 -28.76
N LYS A 121 3.13 22.95 -28.17
CA LYS A 121 3.60 21.58 -27.92
C LYS A 121 2.83 20.92 -26.77
N PHE A 122 2.86 19.58 -26.71
CA PHE A 122 2.16 18.83 -25.64
C PHE A 122 2.69 19.15 -24.25
N ALA A 123 4.01 19.30 -24.09
CA ALA A 123 4.64 19.64 -22.82
C ALA A 123 4.13 20.99 -22.28
N GLU A 124 4.12 22.02 -23.12
CA GLU A 124 3.59 23.35 -22.78
C GLU A 124 2.12 23.29 -22.33
N LYS A 125 1.27 22.55 -23.05
CA LYS A 125 -0.15 22.37 -22.68
C LYS A 125 -0.29 21.80 -21.27
N VAL A 126 0.41 20.71 -21.01
CA VAL A 126 0.33 20.01 -19.72
C VAL A 126 0.97 20.84 -18.60
N TRP A 127 2.03 21.59 -18.89
CA TRP A 127 2.63 22.55 -17.97
C TRP A 127 1.65 23.65 -17.56
N ASN A 128 0.94 24.25 -18.52
CA ASN A 128 -0.06 25.27 -18.23
C ASN A 128 -1.24 24.70 -17.42
N VAL A 129 -1.71 23.51 -17.78
CA VAL A 129 -2.73 22.76 -17.00
C VAL A 129 -2.27 22.52 -15.56
N GLN A 130 -1.02 22.09 -15.36
CA GLN A 130 -0.43 21.91 -14.03
C GLN A 130 -0.34 23.22 -13.25
N SER A 131 0.10 24.29 -13.92
CA SER A 131 0.28 25.62 -13.32
C SER A 131 -1.05 26.22 -12.83
N ALA A 132 -2.15 25.89 -13.51
CA ALA A 132 -3.51 26.21 -13.10
C ALA A 132 -3.96 25.45 -11.83
N GLY A 133 -3.20 24.46 -11.36
CA GLY A 133 -3.51 23.66 -10.17
C GLY A 133 -4.23 22.34 -10.44
N ALA A 134 -4.39 21.92 -11.70
CA ALA A 134 -4.95 20.62 -12.01
C ALA A 134 -3.99 19.49 -11.58
N ARG A 135 -4.55 18.32 -11.25
CA ARG A 135 -3.80 17.12 -10.84
C ARG A 135 -3.60 16.10 -11.96
N GLY A 136 -4.19 16.33 -13.13
CA GLY A 136 -4.01 15.52 -14.32
C GLY A 136 -4.52 16.24 -15.57
N ALA A 137 -4.00 15.84 -16.73
CA ALA A 137 -4.34 16.43 -18.02
C ALA A 137 -4.88 15.38 -19.00
N ILE A 138 -5.91 15.76 -19.76
CA ILE A 138 -6.43 14.99 -20.90
C ILE A 138 -6.29 15.84 -22.16
N VAL A 139 -5.49 15.40 -23.11
CA VAL A 139 -5.36 16.05 -24.42
C VAL A 139 -6.25 15.34 -25.44
N VAL A 140 -7.21 16.06 -26.00
CA VAL A 140 -8.18 15.54 -26.97
C VAL A 140 -7.66 15.76 -28.38
N ASN A 141 -7.59 14.69 -29.17
CA ASN A 141 -7.20 14.78 -30.57
C ASN A 141 -8.31 15.41 -31.43
N PHE A 142 -7.92 15.95 -32.59
CA PHE A 142 -8.86 16.45 -33.59
C PHE A 142 -9.41 15.35 -34.51
N GLU A 143 -8.93 14.12 -34.39
CA GLU A 143 -9.34 12.95 -35.18
C GLU A 143 -9.44 11.69 -34.31
N ASP A 144 -10.08 10.64 -34.80
CA ASP A 144 -10.23 9.35 -34.10
C ASP A 144 -9.01 8.44 -34.30
N ARG A 145 -7.82 8.99 -34.05
CA ARG A 145 -6.55 8.26 -34.05
C ARG A 145 -5.84 8.49 -32.74
N MET A 146 -5.36 7.43 -32.11
CA MET A 146 -4.49 7.52 -30.94
C MET A 146 -3.04 7.78 -31.38
N THR A 147 -2.32 8.54 -30.56
CA THR A 147 -0.87 8.66 -30.63
C THR A 147 -0.33 8.73 -29.21
N THR A 148 0.92 8.34 -29.03
CA THR A 148 1.65 8.64 -27.80
C THR A 148 2.07 10.11 -27.86
N MET A 149 1.89 10.84 -26.75
CA MET A 149 2.43 12.19 -26.64
C MET A 149 3.92 12.09 -26.36
N GLU A 150 4.71 12.47 -27.36
CA GLU A 150 6.17 12.48 -27.31
C GLU A 150 6.70 13.82 -26.80
N ALA A 151 7.87 13.77 -26.17
CA ALA A 151 8.66 14.96 -25.89
C ALA A 151 9.12 15.59 -27.21
N PRO A 152 9.16 16.93 -27.34
CA PRO A 152 9.72 17.58 -28.53
C PRO A 152 11.19 17.25 -28.76
N ASP A 153 11.63 17.45 -30.01
CA ASP A 153 13.01 17.27 -30.46
C ASP A 153 14.03 18.15 -29.68
N GLU A 154 15.29 17.70 -29.69
CA GLU A 154 16.41 18.18 -28.86
C GLU A 154 16.73 19.68 -28.99
N ASP A 155 16.32 20.32 -30.08
CA ASP A 155 16.62 21.73 -30.39
C ASP A 155 15.72 22.76 -29.65
N ASP A 156 14.74 22.31 -28.85
CA ASP A 156 13.75 23.17 -28.19
C ASP A 156 13.97 23.28 -26.66
N GLU A 157 15.05 23.97 -26.29
CA GLU A 157 15.52 24.17 -24.91
C GLU A 157 14.42 24.73 -23.97
N ALA A 158 13.52 25.57 -24.50
CA ALA A 158 12.40 26.13 -23.76
C ALA A 158 11.36 25.06 -23.36
N ASN A 159 11.07 24.11 -24.26
CA ASN A 159 10.13 23.02 -23.97
C ASN A 159 10.74 21.90 -23.12
N VAL A 160 12.05 21.69 -23.20
CA VAL A 160 12.77 20.76 -22.30
C VAL A 160 12.54 21.15 -20.83
N LYS A 161 12.57 22.46 -20.51
CA LYS A 161 12.29 22.95 -19.16
C LYS A 161 10.89 22.59 -18.66
N PHE A 162 9.89 22.50 -19.55
CA PHE A 162 8.57 22.04 -19.15
C PHE A 162 8.59 20.54 -18.84
N LEU A 163 9.21 19.72 -19.69
CA LEU A 163 9.27 18.27 -19.50
C LEU A 163 9.83 17.85 -18.15
N THR A 164 10.92 18.47 -17.71
CA THR A 164 11.58 18.14 -16.43
C THR A 164 10.74 18.53 -15.22
N ASN A 165 9.88 19.56 -15.35
CA ASN A 165 9.09 20.10 -14.24
C ASN A 165 7.61 19.66 -14.25
N ILE A 166 7.15 18.91 -15.26
CA ILE A 166 5.80 18.32 -15.25
C ILE A 166 5.79 17.13 -14.27
N THR A 167 4.87 17.19 -13.32
CA THR A 167 4.67 16.22 -12.22
C THR A 167 3.27 15.61 -12.22
N ILE A 168 2.36 16.10 -13.06
CA ILE A 168 1.02 15.53 -13.21
C ILE A 168 1.00 14.46 -14.31
N PRO A 169 0.15 13.42 -14.18
CA PRO A 169 -0.12 12.51 -15.27
C PRO A 169 -0.83 13.22 -16.43
N ALA A 170 -0.43 12.86 -17.65
CA ALA A 170 -1.08 13.31 -18.88
C ALA A 170 -1.51 12.11 -19.73
N THR A 171 -2.69 12.21 -20.33
CA THR A 171 -3.26 11.18 -21.19
C THR A 171 -3.80 11.80 -22.47
N PHE A 172 -3.82 11.02 -23.54
CA PHE A 172 -4.26 11.44 -24.86
C PHE A 172 -5.46 10.60 -25.29
N VAL A 173 -6.50 11.25 -25.80
CA VAL A 173 -7.76 10.58 -26.19
C VAL A 173 -8.16 10.94 -27.61
N THR A 174 -8.93 10.05 -28.23
CA THR A 174 -9.54 10.29 -29.55
C THR A 174 -10.56 11.40 -29.49
N LYS A 175 -10.90 11.95 -30.67
CA LYS A 175 -11.95 12.97 -30.78
C LYS A 175 -13.29 12.48 -30.22
N SER A 176 -13.71 11.27 -30.57
CA SER A 176 -14.95 10.63 -30.11
C SER A 176 -15.03 10.52 -28.59
N THR A 177 -13.95 10.09 -27.93
CA THR A 177 -13.86 10.05 -26.46
C THR A 177 -13.95 11.44 -25.86
N GLY A 178 -13.22 12.41 -26.41
CA GLY A 178 -13.30 13.81 -25.96
C GLY A 178 -14.71 14.40 -26.11
N ASP A 179 -15.36 14.18 -27.25
CA ASP A 179 -16.73 14.63 -27.50
C ASP A 179 -17.74 13.97 -26.56
N ALA A 180 -17.57 12.68 -26.26
CA ALA A 180 -18.39 11.97 -25.27
C ALA A 180 -18.24 12.58 -23.87
N LEU A 181 -17.01 12.84 -23.43
CA LEU A 181 -16.73 13.47 -22.13
C LEU A 181 -17.26 14.91 -22.07
N LYS A 182 -17.08 15.70 -23.13
CA LYS A 182 -17.66 17.04 -23.28
C LYS A 182 -19.19 16.98 -23.16
N ALA A 183 -19.84 16.05 -23.85
CA ALA A 183 -21.29 15.89 -23.80
C ALA A 183 -21.81 15.60 -22.39
N LEU A 184 -21.08 14.84 -21.56
CA LEU A 184 -21.44 14.57 -20.17
C LEU A 184 -21.41 15.82 -19.28
N MET A 185 -20.55 16.80 -19.59
CA MET A 185 -20.45 18.05 -18.86
C MET A 185 -21.51 19.08 -19.29
N LYS A 186 -22.23 18.85 -20.41
CA LYS A 186 -23.31 19.72 -20.86
C LYS A 186 -24.51 19.56 -19.92
N GLY A 187 -24.88 20.64 -19.24
CA GLY A 187 -25.97 20.66 -18.25
C GLY A 187 -25.54 21.06 -16.84
N GLY A 188 -24.26 21.31 -16.61
CA GLY A 188 -23.74 21.90 -15.37
C GLY A 188 -23.58 20.94 -14.19
N GLN A 189 -23.94 19.66 -14.34
CA GLN A 189 -23.65 18.65 -13.33
C GLN A 189 -22.15 18.32 -13.28
N PRO A 190 -21.56 18.15 -12.09
CA PRO A 190 -20.16 17.80 -11.96
C PRO A 190 -19.90 16.36 -12.43
N VAL A 191 -18.95 16.20 -13.33
CA VAL A 191 -18.50 14.89 -13.83
C VAL A 191 -17.21 14.52 -13.11
N TYR A 192 -17.14 13.33 -12.51
CA TYR A 192 -15.92 12.80 -11.89
C TYR A 192 -15.41 11.62 -12.69
N VAL A 193 -14.11 11.62 -12.95
CA VAL A 193 -13.41 10.57 -13.68
C VAL A 193 -12.29 9.98 -12.82
N VAL A 194 -11.91 8.75 -13.16
CA VAL A 194 -10.76 8.05 -12.60
C VAL A 194 -9.84 7.67 -13.75
N MET A 195 -8.61 8.19 -13.70
CA MET A 195 -7.51 7.62 -14.48
C MET A 195 -6.94 6.43 -13.71
N ASP A 196 -6.77 5.31 -14.39
CA ASP A 196 -6.48 4.01 -13.80
C ASP A 196 -5.18 3.42 -14.38
N TRP A 197 -4.19 3.19 -13.51
CA TRP A 197 -2.90 2.57 -13.84
C TRP A 197 -2.64 1.29 -13.02
N GLN A 198 -3.66 0.68 -12.41
CA GLN A 198 -3.46 -0.45 -11.49
C GLN A 198 -2.95 -1.72 -12.17
N ASP A 199 -3.41 -1.97 -13.41
CA ASP A 199 -3.19 -3.23 -14.14
C ASP A 199 -2.66 -3.00 -15.56
N ILE A 200 -1.90 -1.91 -15.78
CA ILE A 200 -1.28 -1.61 -17.08
C ILE A 200 -0.05 -2.51 -17.33
N LEU A 201 0.71 -2.81 -16.28
CA LEU A 201 1.90 -3.64 -16.37
C LEU A 201 1.58 -5.09 -16.03
N PRO A 202 2.06 -6.07 -16.81
CA PRO A 202 1.98 -7.48 -16.42
C PRO A 202 2.67 -7.70 -15.07
N LYS A 203 2.06 -8.50 -14.20
CA LYS A 203 2.57 -8.76 -12.85
C LYS A 203 3.33 -10.09 -12.80
N LYS A 204 4.55 -10.10 -12.24
CA LYS A 204 5.38 -11.30 -12.05
C LYS A 204 5.91 -11.39 -10.61
N GLN A 205 6.33 -12.57 -10.17
CA GLN A 205 7.01 -12.73 -8.89
C GLN A 205 8.41 -12.10 -8.91
N GLN A 206 9.13 -12.32 -10.01
CA GLN A 206 10.39 -11.68 -10.32
C GLN A 206 10.17 -10.77 -11.54
N VAL A 207 10.42 -9.47 -11.37
CA VAL A 207 10.18 -8.49 -12.43
C VAL A 207 11.36 -8.47 -13.39
N SER A 208 11.09 -8.65 -14.68
CA SER A 208 12.08 -8.45 -15.75
C SER A 208 11.95 -7.03 -16.26
N TRP A 209 13.03 -6.27 -16.32
CA TRP A 209 12.99 -4.90 -16.85
C TRP A 209 14.22 -4.57 -17.69
N GLU A 210 14.00 -3.72 -18.68
CA GLU A 210 14.97 -3.33 -19.69
C GLU A 210 15.16 -1.82 -19.67
N PHE A 211 16.39 -1.37 -19.94
CA PHE A 211 16.70 0.04 -20.16
C PHE A 211 17.36 0.21 -21.52
N TRP A 212 16.64 0.86 -22.43
CA TRP A 212 17.06 1.21 -23.78
C TRP A 212 17.64 2.62 -23.77
N THR A 213 18.91 2.74 -24.15
CA THR A 213 19.67 4.00 -24.11
C THR A 213 20.67 4.09 -25.28
N ASN A 214 21.49 5.13 -25.28
CA ASN A 214 22.64 5.32 -26.16
C ASN A 214 23.80 5.90 -25.33
N SER A 215 25.05 5.55 -25.66
CA SER A 215 26.24 6.15 -25.02
C SER A 215 26.59 7.53 -25.55
N ASN A 216 25.83 8.07 -26.51
CA ASN A 216 25.94 9.48 -26.91
C ASN A 216 25.78 10.38 -25.68
N ASP A 217 26.69 11.33 -25.51
CA ASP A 217 26.71 12.28 -24.41
C ASP A 217 26.57 13.75 -24.86
N GLN A 218 26.38 13.99 -26.17
CA GLN A 218 26.20 15.31 -26.81
C GLN A 218 24.75 15.61 -27.27
N CYS A 219 23.75 14.99 -26.64
CA CYS A 219 22.32 15.25 -26.89
C CYS A 219 21.68 16.27 -25.93
N GLY A 220 22.50 17.17 -25.38
CA GLY A 220 22.04 18.24 -24.49
C GLY A 220 21.31 17.75 -23.23
N PRO A 221 20.24 18.43 -22.79
CA PRO A 221 19.51 18.07 -21.56
C PRO A 221 18.92 16.65 -21.53
N VAL A 222 18.66 16.04 -22.71
CA VAL A 222 18.16 14.66 -22.79
C VAL A 222 19.23 13.67 -22.30
N CYS A 223 20.49 13.94 -22.61
CA CYS A 223 21.63 13.18 -22.13
C CYS A 223 21.85 13.40 -20.63
N ASP A 224 21.68 14.63 -20.15
CA ASP A 224 21.84 14.97 -18.74
C ASP A 224 20.83 14.23 -17.85
N VAL A 225 19.55 14.19 -18.25
CA VAL A 225 18.50 13.43 -17.54
C VAL A 225 18.84 11.94 -17.46
N GLN A 226 19.37 11.36 -18.54
CA GLN A 226 19.78 9.95 -18.54
C GLN A 226 20.99 9.69 -17.63
N LYS A 227 22.01 10.55 -17.69
CA LYS A 227 23.21 10.46 -16.82
C LYS A 227 22.81 10.58 -15.35
N GLU A 228 21.94 11.53 -15.01
CA GLU A 228 21.43 11.72 -13.66
C GLU A 228 20.63 10.49 -13.19
N PHE A 229 19.70 10.00 -14.00
CA PHE A 229 18.94 8.78 -13.69
C PHE A 229 19.87 7.58 -13.46
N ILE A 230 20.84 7.33 -14.36
CA ILE A 230 21.78 6.21 -14.22
C ILE A 230 22.51 6.31 -12.88
N LYS A 231 23.00 7.50 -12.52
CA LYS A 231 23.74 7.76 -11.29
C LYS A 231 22.89 7.58 -10.04
N GLU A 232 21.68 8.14 -10.02
CA GLU A 232 20.76 8.04 -8.88
C GLU A 232 20.20 6.62 -8.69
N PHE A 233 20.03 5.87 -9.77
CA PHE A 233 19.41 4.54 -9.72
C PHE A 233 20.39 3.44 -9.30
N VAL A 234 21.71 3.67 -9.32
CA VAL A 234 22.74 2.68 -8.93
C VAL A 234 22.45 1.98 -7.60
N PRO A 235 22.12 2.68 -6.49
CA PRO A 235 21.86 2.02 -5.21
C PRO A 235 20.66 1.07 -5.28
N VAL A 236 19.60 1.46 -6.00
CA VAL A 236 18.39 0.65 -6.21
C VAL A 236 18.72 -0.58 -7.06
N ALA A 237 19.45 -0.40 -8.15
CA ALA A 237 19.87 -1.50 -9.03
C ALA A 237 20.73 -2.54 -8.29
N LYS A 238 21.68 -2.08 -7.46
CA LYS A 238 22.50 -2.96 -6.62
C LYS A 238 21.67 -3.71 -5.58
N GLU A 239 20.72 -3.03 -4.94
CA GLU A 239 19.81 -3.65 -3.96
C GLU A 239 18.95 -4.76 -4.62
N PHE A 240 18.45 -4.50 -5.82
CA PHE A 240 17.68 -5.45 -6.63
C PHE A 240 18.48 -6.69 -7.04
N ASP A 241 19.71 -6.50 -7.51
CA ASP A 241 20.59 -7.58 -7.95
C ASP A 241 21.04 -8.45 -6.76
N ALA A 242 21.42 -7.82 -5.63
CA ALA A 242 21.87 -8.53 -4.43
C ALA A 242 20.82 -9.49 -3.84
N HIS A 243 19.53 -9.17 -3.99
CA HIS A 243 18.42 -10.00 -3.50
C HIS A 243 17.72 -10.80 -4.62
N ASN A 244 18.21 -10.70 -5.87
CA ASN A 244 17.63 -11.36 -7.04
C ASN A 244 16.13 -11.05 -7.25
N TRP A 245 15.68 -9.84 -6.88
CA TRP A 245 14.27 -9.44 -6.99
C TRP A 245 13.86 -9.11 -8.43
N THR A 246 14.82 -8.65 -9.25
CA THR A 246 14.56 -8.27 -10.64
C THR A 246 15.60 -8.86 -11.57
N VAL A 247 15.22 -9.07 -12.84
CA VAL A 247 16.15 -9.37 -13.93
C VAL A 247 16.31 -8.13 -14.78
N PHE A 248 17.48 -7.50 -14.70
CA PHE A 248 17.80 -6.30 -15.47
C PHE A 248 18.53 -6.65 -16.79
N THR A 249 18.25 -5.95 -17.87
CA THR A 249 19.04 -6.03 -19.13
C THR A 249 19.15 -4.65 -19.79
N PRO A 250 20.36 -4.11 -19.99
CA PRO A 250 20.57 -2.89 -20.76
C PRO A 250 20.53 -3.20 -22.26
N HIS A 251 19.98 -2.26 -23.01
CA HIS A 251 19.88 -2.31 -24.45
C HIS A 251 20.32 -0.99 -25.08
N TYR A 252 20.89 -1.09 -26.27
CA TYR A 252 21.32 0.08 -27.04
C TYR A 252 20.63 0.05 -28.38
N ILE A 253 20.06 1.19 -28.79
CA ILE A 253 19.43 1.28 -30.11
C ILE A 253 20.50 1.12 -31.19
N VAL A 254 20.17 0.38 -32.25
CA VAL A 254 21.07 0.16 -33.36
C VAL A 254 20.37 0.53 -34.65
N TRP A 255 21.00 1.39 -35.42
CA TRP A 255 20.55 1.77 -36.76
C TRP A 255 21.26 0.91 -37.80
N ILE A 256 20.65 0.78 -38.97
CA ILE A 256 21.21 0.04 -40.09
C ILE A 256 21.33 0.98 -41.27
N CYS A 257 22.49 0.99 -41.90
CA CYS A 257 22.67 1.66 -43.17
C CYS A 257 22.14 0.76 -44.31
N PRO A 258 21.13 1.20 -45.07
CA PRO A 258 20.53 0.37 -46.10
C PRO A 258 21.57 -0.04 -47.15
N THR A 259 21.47 -1.27 -47.65
CA THR A 259 22.44 -1.87 -48.58
C THR A 259 22.88 -0.96 -49.73
N PRO A 260 22.00 -0.18 -50.40
CA PRO A 260 22.41 0.71 -51.48
C PRO A 260 23.34 1.85 -51.07
N TYR A 261 23.34 2.24 -49.80
CA TYR A 261 24.10 3.37 -49.27
C TYR A 261 25.36 2.95 -48.51
N ARG A 262 25.65 1.64 -48.41
CA ARG A 262 26.80 1.13 -47.63
C ARG A 262 28.16 1.61 -48.09
N SER A 263 28.29 2.03 -49.35
CA SER A 263 29.52 2.60 -49.90
C SER A 263 29.63 4.11 -49.72
N SER A 264 28.62 4.79 -49.16
CA SER A 264 28.64 6.24 -49.00
C SER A 264 29.60 6.68 -47.90
N SER A 265 30.09 7.92 -47.96
CA SER A 265 30.94 8.51 -46.93
C SER A 265 30.26 8.54 -45.57
N GLU A 266 28.97 8.86 -45.56
CA GLU A 266 28.14 8.99 -44.36
C GLU A 266 27.98 7.62 -43.69
N CYS A 267 27.68 6.59 -44.48
CA CYS A 267 27.56 5.24 -43.92
C CYS A 267 28.89 4.72 -43.35
N ASN A 268 29.99 4.99 -44.05
CA ASN A 268 31.31 4.57 -43.59
C ASN A 268 31.78 5.31 -42.33
N SER A 269 31.34 6.56 -42.11
CA SER A 269 31.68 7.31 -40.90
C SER A 269 30.77 6.98 -39.72
N GLN A 270 29.50 6.68 -39.96
CA GLN A 270 28.51 6.52 -38.90
C GLN A 270 28.28 5.07 -38.45
N CYS A 271 28.94 4.10 -39.11
CA CYS A 271 28.68 2.68 -38.90
C CYS A 271 29.94 1.84 -38.71
N ILE A 272 29.76 0.70 -38.04
CA ILE A 272 30.72 -0.39 -37.97
C ILE A 272 30.22 -1.60 -38.80
N HIS A 273 31.07 -2.59 -39.02
CA HIS A 273 30.76 -3.82 -39.75
C HIS A 273 30.15 -3.56 -41.15
N LYS A 274 30.75 -2.64 -41.91
CA LYS A 274 30.32 -2.27 -43.28
C LYS A 274 28.85 -1.82 -43.37
N GLY A 275 28.39 -1.00 -42.42
CA GLY A 275 27.05 -0.43 -42.44
C GLY A 275 25.96 -1.31 -41.82
N ARG A 276 26.33 -2.42 -41.17
CA ARG A 276 25.37 -3.29 -40.47
C ARG A 276 24.87 -2.68 -39.17
N TYR A 277 25.73 -1.96 -38.45
CA TYR A 277 25.40 -1.36 -37.16
C TYR A 277 25.86 0.09 -37.14
N CYS A 278 24.94 1.01 -36.88
CA CYS A 278 25.11 2.44 -37.01
C CYS A 278 24.49 3.18 -35.82
N SER A 279 24.94 4.40 -35.60
CA SER A 279 24.32 5.39 -34.73
C SER A 279 24.25 6.71 -35.51
N PRO A 280 23.26 7.58 -35.23
CA PRO A 280 23.34 8.97 -35.64
C PRO A 280 24.60 9.61 -35.07
N ASP A 281 25.03 10.65 -35.75
CA ASP A 281 26.16 11.47 -35.36
C ASP A 281 25.82 12.22 -34.05
N PRO A 282 26.71 12.20 -33.04
CA PRO A 282 26.38 12.62 -31.68
C PRO A 282 26.01 14.10 -31.55
N ASP A 283 26.61 14.99 -32.35
CA ASP A 283 26.35 16.43 -32.37
C ASP A 283 25.70 16.90 -33.69
N GLY A 284 25.36 15.95 -34.58
CA GLY A 284 24.78 16.20 -35.89
C GLY A 284 25.79 16.69 -36.94
N ASN A 285 27.09 16.74 -36.63
CA ASN A 285 28.13 17.21 -37.53
C ASN A 285 29.01 16.08 -38.07
N LEU A 286 28.60 15.53 -39.22
CA LEU A 286 29.28 14.44 -39.93
C LEU A 286 30.77 14.69 -40.31
N THR A 287 31.30 15.90 -40.11
CA THR A 287 32.65 16.28 -40.55
C THR A 287 33.63 16.55 -39.41
N GLN A 288 33.16 16.69 -38.18
CA GLN A 288 33.98 17.06 -37.02
C GLN A 288 33.50 16.32 -35.77
N GLY A 289 34.34 16.27 -34.73
CA GLY A 289 33.95 15.61 -33.49
C GLY A 289 34.00 14.09 -33.59
N TYR A 290 33.22 13.44 -32.72
CA TYR A 290 33.06 12.00 -32.72
C TYR A 290 31.98 11.60 -33.73
N SER A 291 32.12 10.42 -34.31
CA SER A 291 31.17 9.89 -35.29
C SER A 291 30.20 8.90 -34.66
N GLY A 292 29.11 8.61 -35.35
CA GLY A 292 28.21 7.52 -35.00
C GLY A 292 28.93 6.17 -34.88
N SER A 293 30.04 5.95 -35.61
CA SER A 293 30.82 4.70 -35.48
C SER A 293 31.50 4.58 -34.11
N ASP A 294 31.96 5.70 -33.52
CA ASP A 294 32.54 5.74 -32.18
C ASP A 294 31.45 5.41 -31.13
N VAL A 295 30.25 5.96 -31.32
CA VAL A 295 29.09 5.72 -30.46
C VAL A 295 28.66 4.25 -30.48
N VAL A 296 28.52 3.64 -31.66
CA VAL A 296 28.16 2.22 -31.76
C VAL A 296 29.25 1.34 -31.15
N GLN A 297 30.52 1.71 -31.31
CA GLN A 297 31.61 0.93 -30.74
C GLN A 297 31.60 0.97 -29.21
N GLU A 298 31.28 2.11 -28.59
CA GLU A 298 31.09 2.20 -27.14
C GLU A 298 29.81 1.50 -26.68
N ASN A 299 28.70 1.60 -27.42
CA ASN A 299 27.48 0.83 -27.14
C ASN A 299 27.77 -0.68 -27.09
N LEU A 300 28.51 -1.20 -28.09
CA LEU A 300 28.94 -2.59 -28.13
C LEU A 300 29.87 -2.94 -26.96
N ARG A 301 30.79 -2.05 -26.60
CA ARG A 301 31.67 -2.23 -25.44
C ARG A 301 30.90 -2.33 -24.13
N GLN A 302 29.92 -1.46 -23.91
CA GLN A 302 29.04 -1.48 -22.74
C GLN A 302 28.21 -2.77 -22.67
N LEU A 303 27.70 -3.25 -23.81
CA LEU A 303 27.01 -4.54 -23.90
C LEU A 303 27.94 -5.72 -23.59
N CYS A 304 29.19 -5.68 -24.07
CA CYS A 304 30.20 -6.68 -23.74
C CYS A 304 30.53 -6.70 -22.24
N VAL A 305 30.71 -5.53 -21.62
CA VAL A 305 30.89 -5.43 -20.16
C VAL A 305 29.71 -6.03 -19.42
N PHE A 306 28.48 -5.73 -19.84
CA PHE A 306 27.28 -6.33 -19.24
C PHE A 306 27.25 -7.86 -19.38
N GLN A 307 27.48 -8.39 -20.58
CA GLN A 307 27.48 -9.83 -20.83
C GLN A 307 28.52 -10.55 -19.96
N MET A 308 29.75 -10.02 -19.92
CA MET A 308 30.83 -10.57 -19.11
C MET A 308 30.51 -10.50 -17.61
N ALA A 309 29.93 -9.38 -17.15
CA ALA A 309 29.54 -9.19 -15.75
C ALA A 309 28.40 -10.13 -15.35
N LYS A 310 27.43 -10.34 -16.25
CA LYS A 310 26.33 -11.28 -16.08
C LYS A 310 26.82 -12.72 -15.99
N ASP A 311 27.76 -13.13 -16.84
CA ASP A 311 28.36 -14.46 -16.80
C ASP A 311 29.16 -14.71 -15.51
N ALA A 312 29.68 -13.64 -14.89
CA ALA A 312 30.31 -13.67 -13.58
C ALA A 312 29.30 -13.58 -12.40
N GLY A 313 27.99 -13.52 -12.66
CA GLY A 313 26.95 -13.39 -11.63
C GLY A 313 26.91 -12.02 -10.95
N ARG A 314 27.41 -10.97 -11.61
CA ARG A 314 27.56 -9.61 -11.06
C ARG A 314 27.07 -8.56 -12.05
N ALA A 315 25.87 -8.75 -12.60
CA ALA A 315 25.29 -7.88 -13.62
C ALA A 315 25.24 -6.40 -13.20
N TYR A 316 25.17 -6.12 -11.89
CA TYR A 316 25.24 -4.77 -11.35
C TYR A 316 26.50 -3.98 -11.74
N LEU A 317 27.61 -4.64 -12.09
CA LEU A 317 28.87 -3.98 -12.50
C LEU A 317 28.73 -3.15 -13.78
N TRP A 318 27.71 -3.43 -14.61
CA TRP A 318 27.41 -2.57 -15.75
C TRP A 318 27.05 -1.15 -15.28
N TRP A 319 26.28 -1.01 -14.19
CA TRP A 319 25.95 0.31 -13.62
C TRP A 319 27.21 1.06 -13.19
N ASP A 320 28.14 0.37 -12.50
CA ASP A 320 29.42 0.96 -12.10
C ASP A 320 30.26 1.39 -13.32
N TYR A 321 30.26 0.59 -14.39
CA TYR A 321 30.93 0.94 -15.64
C TYR A 321 30.33 2.20 -16.28
N VAL A 322 29.02 2.20 -16.54
CA VAL A 322 28.38 3.30 -17.30
C VAL A 322 28.36 4.61 -16.52
N THR A 323 28.22 4.54 -15.19
CA THR A 323 28.34 5.74 -14.34
C THR A 323 29.75 6.32 -14.42
N LYS A 324 30.79 5.50 -14.25
CA LYS A 324 32.18 5.97 -14.32
C LYS A 324 32.57 6.44 -15.72
N PHE A 325 32.10 5.76 -16.75
CA PHE A 325 32.32 6.15 -18.14
C PHE A 325 31.70 7.52 -18.40
N GLY A 326 30.42 7.72 -18.04
CA GLY A 326 29.74 9.00 -18.20
C GLY A 326 30.35 10.16 -17.39
N GLU A 327 31.06 9.87 -16.31
CA GLU A 327 31.76 10.87 -15.48
C GLU A 327 33.20 11.18 -15.95
N GLN A 328 33.87 10.26 -16.67
CA GLN A 328 35.31 10.36 -16.99
C GLN A 328 35.63 10.44 -18.48
N CYS A 329 34.74 9.93 -19.35
CA CYS A 329 34.98 9.71 -20.77
C CYS A 329 34.05 10.56 -21.65
N ASP A 330 33.98 11.85 -21.37
CA ASP A 330 33.10 12.77 -22.08
C ASP A 330 33.65 13.21 -23.46
N MET A 331 32.75 13.46 -24.41
CA MET A 331 33.10 13.93 -25.76
C MET A 331 33.58 15.38 -25.76
N GLU A 332 33.06 16.23 -24.85
CA GLU A 332 33.45 17.65 -24.75
C GLU A 332 34.95 17.80 -24.44
N SER A 333 35.46 17.00 -23.50
CA SER A 333 36.88 16.92 -23.13
C SER A 333 37.71 16.04 -24.08
N LYS A 334 37.11 15.51 -25.15
CA LYS A 334 37.76 14.63 -26.13
C LYS A 334 38.39 13.38 -25.52
N LYS A 335 37.74 12.82 -24.49
CA LYS A 335 38.17 11.58 -23.82
C LYS A 335 37.32 10.37 -24.19
N TYR A 336 36.24 10.59 -24.92
CA TYR A 336 35.39 9.52 -25.41
C TYR A 336 36.16 8.56 -26.33
N GLY A 337 36.04 7.25 -26.11
CA GLY A 337 36.69 6.22 -26.90
C GLY A 337 37.40 5.14 -26.09
N GLN A 338 38.11 4.27 -26.80
CA GLN A 338 38.64 3.01 -26.26
C GLN A 338 39.61 3.18 -25.08
N GLU A 339 40.51 4.15 -25.12
CA GLU A 339 41.52 4.35 -24.07
C GLU A 339 40.89 4.64 -22.71
N CYS A 340 39.95 5.61 -22.68
CA CYS A 340 39.24 5.95 -21.47
C CYS A 340 38.33 4.81 -21.00
N ALA A 341 37.63 4.16 -21.94
CA ALA A 341 36.79 3.01 -21.65
C ALA A 341 37.54 1.86 -20.97
N GLU A 342 38.72 1.51 -21.48
CA GLU A 342 39.57 0.47 -20.88
C GLU A 342 40.14 0.88 -19.52
N HIS A 343 40.45 2.16 -19.33
CA HIS A 343 40.83 2.70 -18.02
C HIS A 343 39.69 2.54 -17.00
N VAL A 344 38.46 2.93 -17.37
CA VAL A 344 37.26 2.77 -16.54
C VAL A 344 36.98 1.30 -16.24
N PHE A 345 37.10 0.42 -17.24
CA PHE A 345 36.98 -1.01 -17.05
C PHE A 345 38.00 -1.54 -16.03
N GLY A 346 39.24 -1.07 -16.10
CA GLY A 346 40.27 -1.39 -15.10
C GLY A 346 39.90 -0.98 -13.68
N GLN A 347 39.26 0.20 -13.50
CA GLN A 347 38.82 0.67 -12.19
C GLN A 347 37.74 -0.20 -11.55
N ILE A 348 36.87 -0.85 -12.34
CA ILE A 348 35.81 -1.74 -11.83
C ILE A 348 36.25 -3.21 -11.77
N ASN A 349 37.39 -3.57 -12.38
CA ASN A 349 37.94 -4.92 -12.42
C ASN A 349 39.02 -5.16 -11.34
N GLN A 350 38.88 -4.53 -10.16
CA GLN A 350 39.92 -4.56 -9.11
C GLN A 350 40.21 -5.95 -8.55
N ASP A 351 39.23 -6.84 -8.56
CA ASP A 351 39.34 -8.23 -8.13
C ASP A 351 39.55 -9.21 -9.30
N ASN A 352 39.87 -8.69 -10.49
CA ASN A 352 40.18 -9.46 -11.71
C ASN A 352 39.11 -10.49 -12.08
N TRP A 353 37.82 -10.12 -11.94
CA TRP A 353 36.70 -10.96 -12.38
C TRP A 353 36.72 -11.19 -13.90
N SER A 354 37.39 -10.31 -14.66
CA SER A 354 37.63 -10.48 -16.10
C SER A 354 38.94 -9.82 -16.55
N SER A 355 39.12 -9.63 -17.86
CA SER A 355 40.31 -8.98 -18.45
C SER A 355 39.96 -8.08 -19.63
N VAL A 356 40.81 -7.09 -19.90
CA VAL A 356 40.70 -6.21 -21.07
C VAL A 356 40.80 -7.03 -22.36
N ASP A 357 41.60 -8.10 -22.39
CA ASP A 357 41.70 -8.97 -23.56
C ASP A 357 40.37 -9.68 -23.87
N LYS A 358 39.65 -10.16 -22.85
CA LYS A 358 38.31 -10.72 -23.03
C LYS A 358 37.32 -9.66 -23.53
N LEU A 359 37.42 -8.43 -23.02
CA LEU A 359 36.59 -7.32 -23.49
C LEU A 359 36.83 -7.03 -24.97
N ARG A 360 38.11 -6.90 -25.39
CA ARG A 360 38.49 -6.71 -26.79
C ARG A 360 38.04 -7.87 -27.67
N GLN A 361 38.17 -9.11 -27.19
CA GLN A 361 37.68 -10.30 -27.91
C GLN A 361 36.16 -10.28 -28.09
N CYS A 362 35.42 -9.81 -27.08
CA CYS A 362 33.96 -9.68 -27.17
C CYS A 362 33.54 -8.63 -28.20
N ILE A 363 34.26 -7.50 -28.30
CA ILE A 363 33.95 -6.43 -29.25
C ILE A 363 34.27 -6.84 -30.70
N GLY A 364 35.37 -7.57 -30.89
CA GLY A 364 35.81 -8.00 -32.23
C GLY A 364 36.35 -6.85 -33.10
N GLY A 365 36.42 -7.10 -34.41
CA GLY A 365 36.95 -6.15 -35.38
C GLY A 365 35.90 -5.17 -35.88
N GLN A 366 36.12 -3.87 -35.70
CA GLN A 366 35.18 -2.82 -36.10
C GLN A 366 34.82 -2.84 -37.61
N GLN A 367 35.73 -3.34 -38.45
CA GLN A 367 35.60 -3.32 -39.91
C GLN A 367 35.22 -4.67 -40.52
N ASP A 368 34.88 -5.66 -39.68
CA ASP A 368 34.53 -7.01 -40.12
C ASP A 368 33.21 -6.99 -40.91
N ASP A 369 33.16 -7.60 -42.09
CA ASP A 369 31.90 -7.76 -42.84
C ASP A 369 31.18 -9.07 -42.43
N SER A 370 30.87 -9.16 -41.15
CA SER A 370 30.15 -10.30 -40.57
C SER A 370 29.20 -9.86 -39.48
N ASP A 371 28.20 -10.69 -39.21
CA ASP A 371 27.24 -10.42 -38.14
C ASP A 371 27.91 -10.55 -36.77
N HIS A 372 27.61 -9.61 -35.87
CA HIS A 372 28.05 -9.63 -34.49
C HIS A 372 26.91 -10.15 -33.60
N PRO A 373 27.07 -11.28 -32.87
CA PRO A 373 25.97 -11.91 -32.14
C PRO A 373 25.23 -10.98 -31.16
N ILE A 374 25.96 -10.15 -30.41
CA ILE A 374 25.37 -9.19 -29.46
C ILE A 374 24.56 -8.10 -30.20
N MET A 375 25.03 -7.63 -31.36
CA MET A 375 24.36 -6.57 -32.10
C MET A 375 23.11 -7.08 -32.82
N GLU A 376 23.17 -8.31 -33.36
CA GLU A 376 21.98 -8.99 -33.89
C GLU A 376 20.93 -9.20 -32.81
N ALA A 377 21.34 -9.53 -31.57
CA ALA A 377 20.43 -9.62 -30.44
C ALA A 377 19.78 -8.25 -30.11
N GLN A 378 20.53 -7.14 -30.23
CA GLN A 378 19.95 -5.79 -30.07
C GLN A 378 18.91 -5.49 -31.15
N LEU A 379 19.23 -5.73 -32.42
CA LEU A 379 18.30 -5.51 -33.54
C LEU A 379 17.03 -6.36 -33.41
N ALA A 380 17.16 -7.61 -32.93
CA ALA A 380 16.02 -8.48 -32.67
C ALA A 380 15.16 -7.97 -31.51
N ALA A 381 15.77 -7.61 -30.38
CA ALA A 381 15.07 -7.07 -29.21
C ALA A 381 14.41 -5.71 -29.50
N GLN A 382 15.02 -4.89 -30.36
CA GLN A 382 14.53 -3.57 -30.75
C GLN A 382 13.22 -3.68 -31.53
N LYS A 383 13.15 -4.60 -32.49
CA LYS A 383 11.93 -4.90 -33.26
C LYS A 383 10.76 -5.35 -32.38
N GLY A 384 11.06 -5.89 -31.20
CA GLY A 384 10.08 -6.46 -30.28
C GLY A 384 9.46 -7.75 -30.84
N ASN A 385 8.39 -8.19 -30.18
CA ASN A 385 7.67 -9.40 -30.52
C ASN A 385 6.16 -9.17 -30.40
N SER A 386 5.50 -9.06 -31.54
CA SER A 386 4.05 -8.86 -31.64
C SER A 386 3.23 -10.00 -31.03
N SER A 387 3.79 -11.20 -30.88
CA SER A 387 3.11 -12.34 -30.26
C SER A 387 3.12 -12.28 -28.73
N THR A 388 4.10 -11.60 -28.13
CA THR A 388 4.18 -11.40 -26.67
C THR A 388 3.68 -10.02 -26.22
N GLY A 389 3.31 -9.15 -27.18
CA GLY A 389 2.87 -7.78 -26.92
C GLY A 389 4.01 -6.77 -26.79
N GLU A 390 5.25 -7.19 -27.02
CA GLU A 390 6.43 -6.32 -26.99
C GLU A 390 6.46 -5.45 -28.26
N GLY A 391 6.13 -4.16 -28.13
CA GLY A 391 6.18 -3.21 -29.23
C GLY A 391 7.59 -2.74 -29.55
N GLU A 392 7.87 -2.41 -30.81
CA GLU A 392 9.17 -1.90 -31.27
C GLU A 392 9.67 -0.68 -30.46
N VAL A 393 10.98 -0.63 -30.19
CA VAL A 393 11.67 0.56 -29.63
C VAL A 393 12.27 1.37 -30.77
N PHE A 394 11.86 2.63 -30.87
CA PHE A 394 12.39 3.60 -31.84
C PHE A 394 12.61 4.99 -31.21
N ILE A 395 12.25 5.16 -29.94
CA ILE A 395 12.43 6.40 -29.15
C ILE A 395 13.35 6.08 -27.98
N LEU A 396 14.29 6.98 -27.69
CA LEU A 396 15.16 6.90 -26.53
C LEU A 396 14.97 8.09 -25.57
N PRO A 397 15.26 7.91 -24.29
CA PRO A 397 15.41 6.63 -23.62
C PRO A 397 14.06 5.88 -23.51
N THR A 398 14.10 4.55 -23.46
CA THR A 398 12.90 3.72 -23.25
C THR A 398 13.15 2.71 -22.12
N ILE A 399 12.17 2.50 -21.25
CA ILE A 399 12.21 1.43 -20.25
C ILE A 399 11.11 0.44 -20.59
N ARG A 400 11.37 -0.87 -20.47
CA ARG A 400 10.30 -1.88 -20.51
C ARG A 400 10.22 -2.59 -19.17
N VAL A 401 9.01 -2.77 -18.65
CA VAL A 401 8.73 -3.56 -17.45
C VAL A 401 7.84 -4.73 -17.84
N ASN A 402 8.35 -5.94 -17.67
CA ASN A 402 7.68 -7.18 -18.05
C ASN A 402 7.21 -7.21 -19.53
N GLY A 403 7.99 -6.61 -20.44
CA GLY A 403 7.72 -6.56 -21.88
C GLY A 403 6.88 -5.36 -22.35
N VAL A 404 6.33 -4.57 -21.42
CA VAL A 404 5.50 -3.39 -21.73
C VAL A 404 6.32 -2.11 -21.58
N GLN A 405 6.19 -1.16 -22.51
CA GLN A 405 6.97 0.09 -22.45
C GLN A 405 6.45 1.00 -21.34
N TYR A 406 7.35 1.44 -20.47
CA TYR A 406 7.08 2.48 -19.48
C TYR A 406 6.89 3.82 -20.19
N ARG A 407 5.80 4.49 -19.83
CA ARG A 407 5.45 5.85 -20.22
C ARG A 407 5.48 6.73 -18.98
N GLY A 408 6.18 7.85 -19.03
CA GLY A 408 6.36 8.81 -17.93
C GLY A 408 7.76 9.43 -17.97
N LYS A 409 8.03 10.40 -17.10
CA LYS A 409 9.37 11.01 -17.02
C LYS A 409 10.40 9.99 -16.50
N MET A 410 11.65 10.19 -16.89
CA MET A 410 12.79 9.40 -16.45
C MET A 410 13.35 9.95 -15.15
N ALA A 411 12.84 9.45 -14.03
CA ALA A 411 13.32 9.79 -12.71
C ALA A 411 13.24 8.57 -11.79
N THR A 412 14.14 8.52 -10.81
CA THR A 412 14.34 7.35 -9.93
C THR A 412 13.03 6.90 -9.26
N ALA A 413 12.26 7.83 -8.71
CA ALA A 413 11.02 7.52 -8.00
C ALA A 413 9.94 6.94 -8.95
N GLU A 414 9.76 7.54 -10.13
CA GLU A 414 8.73 7.13 -11.09
C GLU A 414 9.05 5.79 -11.76
N VAL A 415 10.32 5.56 -12.12
CA VAL A 415 10.77 4.28 -12.67
C VAL A 415 10.71 3.17 -11.62
N LEU A 416 11.19 3.45 -10.39
CA LEU A 416 11.07 2.51 -9.29
C LEU A 416 9.61 2.14 -9.04
N ARG A 417 8.70 3.13 -9.09
CA ARG A 417 7.26 2.86 -9.01
C ARG A 417 6.80 1.92 -10.11
N ALA A 418 7.14 2.17 -11.37
CA ALA A 418 6.72 1.29 -12.46
C ALA A 418 7.23 -0.16 -12.28
N ILE A 419 8.50 -0.33 -11.90
CA ILE A 419 9.08 -1.66 -11.62
C ILE A 419 8.33 -2.33 -10.47
N CYS A 420 8.08 -1.59 -9.38
CA CYS A 420 7.34 -2.08 -8.22
C CYS A 420 5.89 -2.49 -8.54
N ALA A 421 5.22 -1.76 -9.45
CA ALA A 421 3.89 -2.10 -9.93
C ALA A 421 3.86 -3.41 -10.75
N GLY A 422 5.01 -3.81 -11.30
CA GLY A 422 5.18 -5.07 -12.00
C GLY A 422 5.26 -6.31 -11.09
N PHE A 423 5.31 -6.16 -9.76
CA PHE A 423 5.31 -7.31 -8.85
C PHE A 423 3.89 -7.81 -8.58
N THR A 424 3.75 -9.14 -8.45
CA THR A 424 2.55 -9.75 -7.86
C THR A 424 2.39 -9.35 -6.39
N ALA A 425 1.14 -9.28 -5.91
CA ALA A 425 0.84 -8.99 -4.51
C ALA A 425 1.60 -9.94 -3.55
N GLY A 426 2.21 -9.39 -2.51
CA GLY A 426 3.01 -10.13 -1.52
C GLY A 426 4.49 -10.31 -1.88
N ASN A 427 4.89 -10.10 -3.13
CA ASN A 427 6.30 -10.23 -3.58
C ASN A 427 7.02 -8.89 -3.75
N MET A 428 6.41 -7.80 -3.28
CA MET A 428 6.97 -6.45 -3.44
C MET A 428 8.15 -6.24 -2.48
N PRO A 429 9.35 -5.89 -2.99
CA PRO A 429 10.51 -5.66 -2.14
C PRO A 429 10.41 -4.44 -1.21
N GLN A 430 11.21 -4.43 -0.15
CA GLN A 430 11.29 -3.28 0.76
C GLN A 430 11.76 -2.00 0.04
N ALA A 431 12.63 -2.13 -0.97
CA ALA A 431 13.06 -1.02 -1.82
C ALA A 431 11.89 -0.23 -2.42
N CYS A 432 10.75 -0.89 -2.70
CA CYS A 432 9.54 -0.26 -3.25
C CYS A 432 8.87 0.73 -2.30
N SER A 433 9.16 0.67 -1.00
CA SER A 433 8.65 1.64 -0.03
C SER A 433 9.09 3.07 -0.34
N LYS A 434 10.26 3.23 -0.96
CA LYS A 434 10.81 4.52 -1.38
C LYS A 434 10.06 5.17 -2.56
N ALA A 435 9.22 4.42 -3.28
CA ALA A 435 8.45 4.90 -4.44
C ALA A 435 6.97 5.17 -4.14
N MET A 436 6.54 5.04 -2.88
CA MET A 436 5.14 5.20 -2.48
C MET A 436 4.78 6.68 -2.34
N ASP A 437 3.59 7.05 -2.83
CA ASP A 437 3.02 8.35 -2.48
C ASP A 437 2.62 8.36 -1.02
N ASP A 438 2.86 9.48 -0.33
CA ASP A 438 2.38 9.66 1.04
C ASP A 438 0.92 10.13 1.05
N ALA A 439 0.01 9.22 0.73
CA ALA A 439 -1.43 9.47 0.84
C ALA A 439 -1.88 9.72 2.30
N CYS A 440 -1.09 9.25 3.26
CA CYS A 440 -1.32 9.40 4.69
C CYS A 440 -0.71 10.67 5.30
N MET A 441 -0.04 11.51 4.50
CA MET A 441 0.42 12.83 4.96
C MET A 441 -0.75 13.64 5.51
N GLN A 442 -0.50 14.50 6.50
CA GLN A 442 -1.56 15.32 7.11
C GLN A 442 -2.26 16.19 6.05
N GLY A 443 -3.56 15.99 5.87
CA GLY A 443 -4.36 16.63 4.82
C GLY A 443 -4.42 15.88 3.47
N GLY A 444 -3.70 14.77 3.33
CA GLY A 444 -3.78 13.86 2.19
C GLY A 444 -5.10 13.08 2.15
N LYS A 445 -5.43 12.52 0.98
CA LYS A 445 -6.70 11.79 0.80
C LYS A 445 -6.80 10.56 1.71
N GLY A 446 -5.73 9.79 1.87
CA GLY A 446 -5.73 8.62 2.74
C GLY A 446 -5.90 9.01 4.21
N TYR A 447 -5.22 10.09 4.61
CA TYR A 447 -5.40 10.68 5.92
C TYR A 447 -6.87 11.08 6.18
N GLN A 448 -7.50 11.79 5.24
CA GLN A 448 -8.90 12.22 5.35
C GLN A 448 -9.89 11.04 5.34
N ASP A 449 -9.73 10.11 4.39
CA ASP A 449 -10.62 8.96 4.21
C ASP A 449 -10.56 8.03 5.42
N CYS A 450 -9.37 7.76 5.98
CA CYS A 450 -9.24 6.94 7.19
C CYS A 450 -9.76 7.67 8.43
N ALA A 451 -9.46 8.97 8.59
CA ALA A 451 -9.95 9.75 9.73
C ALA A 451 -11.49 9.85 9.79
N ALA A 452 -12.18 9.79 8.65
CA ALA A 452 -13.64 9.85 8.58
C ALA A 452 -14.34 8.51 8.92
N ARG A 453 -13.60 7.42 9.11
CA ARG A 453 -14.19 6.10 9.34
C ARG A 453 -14.74 5.95 10.75
N THR A 454 -15.91 5.32 10.84
CA THR A 454 -16.61 5.08 12.10
C THR A 454 -16.45 3.65 12.62
N ASP A 455 -15.67 2.80 11.96
CA ASP A 455 -15.45 1.39 12.31
C ASP A 455 -14.16 1.15 13.11
N GLY A 456 -13.50 2.22 13.58
CA GLY A 456 -12.25 2.15 14.34
C GLY A 456 -10.98 2.05 13.49
N LYS A 457 -11.10 1.86 12.16
CA LYS A 457 -9.97 1.87 11.23
C LYS A 457 -9.54 3.30 10.88
N THR A 458 -9.10 4.08 11.86
CA THR A 458 -8.80 5.51 11.68
C THR A 458 -7.34 5.82 11.31
N GLN A 459 -6.43 4.85 11.46
CA GLN A 459 -5.02 5.03 11.12
C GLN A 459 -4.76 4.71 9.64
N CYS A 460 -4.23 5.69 8.92
CA CYS A 460 -3.81 5.53 7.53
C CYS A 460 -2.41 4.91 7.45
N VAL A 461 -2.26 3.88 6.62
CA VAL A 461 -0.98 3.28 6.24
C VAL A 461 -0.83 3.35 4.72
N ASN A 462 0.25 3.94 4.23
CA ASN A 462 0.50 4.02 2.79
C ASN A 462 0.64 2.61 2.21
N THR A 463 0.01 2.37 1.08
CA THR A 463 0.16 1.13 0.31
C THR A 463 0.60 1.48 -1.10
N PHE A 464 1.17 0.53 -1.82
CA PHE A 464 1.74 0.81 -3.13
C PHE A 464 0.66 1.29 -4.13
N THR A 465 -0.56 0.79 -3.96
CA THR A 465 -1.73 1.14 -4.77
C THR A 465 -2.53 2.34 -4.24
N GLY A 466 -2.11 2.95 -3.12
CA GLY A 466 -2.82 4.03 -2.44
C GLY A 466 -2.59 4.03 -0.92
N TYR A 467 -3.61 3.67 -0.15
CA TYR A 467 -3.53 3.58 1.31
C TYR A 467 -4.51 2.52 1.81
N ASN A 468 -4.21 1.98 2.99
CA ASN A 468 -5.12 1.13 3.74
C ASN A 468 -5.40 1.77 5.09
N CYS A 469 -6.62 1.61 5.58
CA CYS A 469 -7.01 2.07 6.90
C CYS A 469 -6.93 0.90 7.88
N THR A 470 -6.17 1.08 8.94
CA THR A 470 -5.94 0.10 10.01
C THR A 470 -6.48 0.64 11.34
N CYS A 471 -6.64 -0.23 12.34
CA CYS A 471 -7.14 0.20 13.66
C CYS A 471 -6.27 1.33 14.21
N GLY A 472 -6.90 2.48 14.46
CA GLY A 472 -6.19 3.66 14.93
C GLY A 472 -6.08 3.72 16.44
N HIS A 473 -5.61 4.87 16.93
CA HIS A 473 -5.46 5.10 18.37
C HIS A 473 -6.79 4.87 19.11
N GLY A 474 -6.73 4.18 20.26
CA GLY A 474 -7.90 3.77 21.04
C GLY A 474 -8.59 2.50 20.55
N PHE A 475 -8.04 1.81 19.54
CA PHE A 475 -8.58 0.55 19.04
C PHE A 475 -7.51 -0.55 18.90
N ILE A 476 -7.93 -1.80 19.08
CA ILE A 476 -7.10 -2.99 18.85
C ILE A 476 -7.71 -3.89 17.77
N SER A 477 -6.85 -4.46 16.91
CA SER A 477 -7.28 -5.39 15.87
C SER A 477 -7.66 -6.75 16.47
N HIS A 478 -8.85 -7.23 16.13
CA HIS A 478 -9.38 -8.54 16.50
C HIS A 478 -9.85 -9.26 15.23
N VAL A 479 -9.25 -10.43 14.98
CA VAL A 479 -9.61 -11.29 13.85
C VAL A 479 -10.49 -12.42 14.36
N ASP A 480 -11.69 -12.56 13.80
CA ASP A 480 -12.60 -13.64 14.17
C ASP A 480 -12.21 -14.99 13.56
N ARG A 481 -12.95 -16.05 13.91
CA ARG A 481 -12.71 -17.42 13.41
C ARG A 481 -12.94 -17.56 11.89
N THR A 482 -13.57 -16.58 11.26
CA THR A 482 -13.81 -16.53 9.81
C THR A 482 -12.72 -15.77 9.06
N GLY A 483 -11.76 -15.17 9.78
CA GLY A 483 -10.68 -14.34 9.23
C GLY A 483 -11.07 -12.88 9.04
N GLN A 484 -12.22 -12.42 9.54
CA GLN A 484 -12.66 -11.04 9.42
C GLN A 484 -12.01 -10.17 10.52
N GLU A 485 -11.33 -9.11 10.10
CA GLU A 485 -10.67 -8.15 11.00
C GLU A 485 -11.65 -7.04 11.45
N THR A 486 -11.77 -6.87 12.76
CA THR A 486 -12.60 -5.85 13.44
C THR A 486 -11.74 -5.04 14.41
N CYS A 487 -12.05 -3.75 14.58
CA CYS A 487 -11.37 -2.91 15.55
C CYS A 487 -12.21 -2.81 16.83
N LEU A 488 -11.69 -3.34 17.93
CA LEU A 488 -12.32 -3.28 19.24
C LEU A 488 -11.82 -2.05 20.00
N ASP A 489 -12.76 -1.36 20.66
CA ASP A 489 -12.47 -0.22 21.53
C ASP A 489 -11.60 -0.66 22.71
N ILE A 490 -10.51 0.07 22.96
CA ILE A 490 -9.66 -0.15 24.12
C ILE A 490 -10.30 0.59 25.28
N ASN A 491 -10.44 -0.07 26.44
CA ASN A 491 -10.81 0.65 27.65
C ASN A 491 -9.57 1.34 28.24
N GLU A 492 -9.34 2.61 27.91
CA GLU A 492 -8.20 3.35 28.43
C GLU A 492 -8.32 3.66 29.92
N CYS A 493 -9.55 3.71 30.46
CA CYS A 493 -9.78 3.90 31.88
C CYS A 493 -9.19 2.76 32.73
N LEU A 494 -9.20 1.53 32.23
CA LEU A 494 -8.65 0.36 32.93
C LEU A 494 -7.14 0.13 32.70
N SER A 495 -6.51 0.86 31.77
CA SER A 495 -5.15 0.58 31.32
C SER A 495 -4.21 1.78 31.40
N ILE A 496 -4.56 2.92 30.79
CA ILE A 496 -3.64 4.05 30.57
C ILE A 496 -4.00 5.28 31.42
N SER A 497 -5.27 5.45 31.80
CA SER A 497 -5.75 6.61 32.56
C SER A 497 -5.06 6.81 33.92
N GLN A 498 -4.46 5.74 34.48
CA GLN A 498 -3.67 5.80 35.71
C GLN A 498 -2.40 6.66 35.59
N LEU A 499 -1.99 6.99 34.36
CA LEU A 499 -0.86 7.88 34.09
C LEU A 499 -1.27 9.34 33.88
N ASP A 500 -2.57 9.65 33.75
CA ASP A 500 -3.06 11.03 33.60
C ASP A 500 -3.40 11.62 34.98
N PRO A 501 -2.64 12.64 35.45
CA PRO A 501 -2.90 13.29 36.74
C PRO A 501 -4.32 13.87 36.88
N LYS A 502 -5.00 14.19 35.76
CA LYS A 502 -6.37 14.70 35.75
C LYS A 502 -7.41 13.61 36.05
N CYS A 503 -7.07 12.34 35.85
CA CYS A 503 -7.95 11.21 36.11
C CYS A 503 -7.68 10.56 37.49
N THR A 504 -6.58 10.89 38.17
CA THR A 504 -6.13 10.20 39.41
C THR A 504 -6.31 10.98 40.72
N CYS A 505 -6.86 12.19 40.67
CA CYS A 505 -7.25 12.97 41.84
C CYS A 505 -8.40 12.33 42.66
N GLU A 506 -8.57 12.78 43.91
CA GLU A 506 -9.52 12.19 44.86
C GLU A 506 -10.97 12.18 44.33
N ARG A 507 -11.42 13.30 43.73
CA ARG A 507 -12.76 13.49 43.17
C ARG A 507 -12.79 13.69 41.66
N CYS A 508 -12.06 12.87 40.92
CA CYS A 508 -12.23 12.72 39.47
C CYS A 508 -12.58 11.30 39.06
N ALA A 509 -13.10 11.17 37.84
CA ALA A 509 -13.46 9.93 37.21
C ALA A 509 -12.94 9.91 35.77
N CYS A 510 -12.54 8.73 35.29
CA CYS A 510 -12.28 8.50 33.89
C CYS A 510 -13.56 8.02 33.22
N ASN A 511 -14.00 8.74 32.18
CA ASN A 511 -15.11 8.38 31.32
C ASN A 511 -14.55 7.70 30.06
N ASN A 512 -14.82 6.42 29.90
CA ASN A 512 -14.41 5.68 28.71
C ASN A 512 -15.32 6.08 27.54
N THR A 513 -14.74 6.61 26.49
CA THR A 513 -15.45 7.01 25.27
C THR A 513 -15.01 6.14 24.11
N ARG A 514 -15.75 6.16 23.01
CA ARG A 514 -15.35 5.36 21.85
C ARG A 514 -14.10 5.97 21.19
N GLY A 515 -13.00 5.24 21.18
CA GLY A 515 -11.71 5.64 20.62
C GLY A 515 -10.87 6.52 21.54
N GLY A 516 -11.18 6.59 22.84
CA GLY A 516 -10.41 7.36 23.81
C GLY A 516 -11.12 7.52 25.16
N TYR A 517 -10.64 8.44 26.00
CA TYR A 517 -11.23 8.69 27.32
C TYR A 517 -11.28 10.18 27.65
N GLU A 518 -12.15 10.55 28.58
CA GLU A 518 -12.29 11.89 29.12
C GLU A 518 -12.12 11.87 30.65
N CYS A 519 -11.28 12.75 31.19
CA CYS A 519 -11.15 12.92 32.63
C CYS A 519 -12.13 13.98 33.14
N ILE A 520 -13.07 13.57 33.99
CA ILE A 520 -14.02 14.46 34.67
C ILE A 520 -13.41 14.86 36.01
N THR A 521 -13.14 16.15 36.22
CA THR A 521 -12.61 16.69 37.48
C THR A 521 -13.68 17.36 38.33
N ASP A 522 -13.34 17.62 39.60
CA ASP A 522 -14.16 18.41 40.52
C ASP A 522 -15.58 17.87 40.74
N ILE A 523 -15.72 16.54 40.78
CA ILE A 523 -17.01 15.89 41.02
C ILE A 523 -17.55 16.34 42.38
N PRO A 524 -18.75 16.95 42.47
CA PRO A 524 -19.28 17.48 43.72
C PRO A 524 -19.40 16.43 44.82
N ASN A 525 -19.18 16.84 46.08
CA ASN A 525 -19.55 16.04 47.25
C ASN A 525 -20.87 16.58 47.82
N GLU A 526 -21.98 15.96 47.44
CA GLU A 526 -23.32 16.36 47.87
C GLU A 526 -23.56 16.09 49.37
N CYS A 527 -22.85 15.11 49.97
CA CYS A 527 -22.96 14.82 51.40
C CYS A 527 -22.31 15.89 52.29
N SER A 528 -21.37 16.67 51.76
CA SER A 528 -20.74 17.78 52.52
C SER A 528 -21.69 18.98 52.70
N LYS A 529 -22.75 19.09 51.89
CA LYS A 529 -23.71 20.18 51.93
C LYS A 529 -25.06 19.65 52.39
N ASP A 530 -25.49 20.07 53.59
CA ASP A 530 -26.78 19.66 54.18
C ASP A 530 -27.01 18.13 54.20
N HIS A 531 -25.93 17.35 54.33
CA HIS A 531 -25.99 15.89 54.30
C HIS A 531 -26.73 15.32 53.08
N GLY A 532 -26.67 15.97 51.92
CA GLY A 532 -27.42 15.55 50.72
C GLY A 532 -28.94 15.55 50.91
N GLY A 533 -29.48 16.23 51.94
CA GLY A 533 -30.88 16.15 52.33
C GLY A 533 -31.27 14.85 53.08
N CYS A 534 -30.31 13.95 53.30
CA CYS A 534 -30.49 12.71 54.06
C CYS A 534 -30.62 12.98 55.58
N TRP A 535 -31.07 11.97 56.32
CA TRP A 535 -31.17 12.05 57.77
C TRP A 535 -29.81 12.28 58.43
N HIS A 536 -29.76 13.14 59.47
CA HIS A 536 -28.61 13.32 60.33
C HIS A 536 -29.05 13.59 61.76
N ALA A 537 -28.28 13.13 62.75
CA ALA A 537 -28.52 13.42 64.16
C ALA A 537 -27.27 13.21 65.03
N ASP A 538 -27.22 13.90 66.16
CA ASP A 538 -26.14 13.80 67.14
C ASP A 538 -26.53 12.91 68.32
N PHE A 539 -25.64 11.99 68.69
CA PHE A 539 -25.82 11.08 69.82
C PHE A 539 -24.65 11.20 70.80
N LYS A 540 -24.93 11.04 72.09
CA LYS A 540 -23.89 10.98 73.13
C LYS A 540 -23.45 9.53 73.35
N ILE A 541 -22.19 9.24 73.05
CA ILE A 541 -21.57 7.93 73.26
C ILE A 541 -20.43 8.11 74.26
N LYS A 542 -20.51 7.44 75.42
CA LYS A 542 -19.48 7.52 76.50
C LYS A 542 -19.12 8.95 76.89
N GLY A 543 -20.12 9.84 76.95
CA GLY A 543 -19.95 11.26 77.31
C GLY A 543 -19.46 12.18 76.18
N GLN A 544 -19.12 11.65 75.00
CA GLN A 544 -18.72 12.45 73.83
C GLN A 544 -19.88 12.54 72.82
N SER A 545 -20.13 13.74 72.28
CA SER A 545 -21.11 13.94 71.21
C SER A 545 -20.53 13.48 69.88
N ARG A 546 -21.21 12.58 69.18
CA ARG A 546 -20.85 12.13 67.83
C ARG A 546 -22.03 12.34 66.88
N SER A 547 -21.75 12.89 65.71
CA SER A 547 -22.73 13.11 64.65
C SER A 547 -22.79 11.92 63.71
N PHE A 548 -24.00 11.53 63.31
CA PHE A 548 -24.24 10.47 62.35
C PHE A 548 -25.08 11.01 61.20
N SER A 549 -24.73 10.63 59.97
CA SER A 549 -25.46 10.98 58.76
C SER A 549 -25.79 9.72 57.96
N ALA A 550 -26.97 9.69 57.36
CA ALA A 550 -27.37 8.67 56.40
C ALA A 550 -26.86 8.97 54.98
N CYS A 551 -26.18 10.09 54.75
CA CYS A 551 -25.63 10.40 53.44
C CYS A 551 -24.37 9.57 53.18
N LYS A 552 -24.46 8.66 52.20
CA LYS A 552 -23.34 7.88 51.73
C LYS A 552 -22.94 8.36 50.34
N ASP A 553 -21.70 8.83 50.22
CA ASP A 553 -21.13 9.21 48.93
C ASP A 553 -21.11 7.99 47.99
N ASN A 554 -21.69 8.16 46.80
CA ASN A 554 -21.82 7.13 45.78
C ASN A 554 -20.78 7.30 44.65
N LEU A 555 -19.77 8.14 44.88
CA LEU A 555 -18.65 8.36 43.97
C LEU A 555 -18.01 7.06 43.43
N PRO A 556 -17.81 5.97 44.20
CA PRO A 556 -17.24 4.74 43.64
C PRO A 556 -18.09 4.11 42.53
N ALA A 557 -19.42 4.07 42.68
CA ALA A 557 -20.32 3.54 41.66
C ALA A 557 -20.39 4.46 40.44
N TYR A 558 -20.33 5.78 40.67
CA TYR A 558 -20.26 6.77 39.60
C TYR A 558 -18.97 6.64 38.78
N LYS A 559 -17.81 6.46 39.45
CA LYS A 559 -16.51 6.22 38.80
C LYS A 559 -16.51 4.91 37.99
N ASP A 560 -17.07 3.85 38.55
CA ASP A 560 -17.13 2.53 37.89
C ASP A 560 -17.99 2.55 36.62
N ALA A 561 -19.16 3.22 36.67
CA ALA A 561 -20.02 3.38 35.52
C ALA A 561 -19.33 4.14 34.38
N LEU A 562 -18.66 5.26 34.69
CA LEU A 562 -17.89 6.04 33.71
C LEU A 562 -16.72 5.24 33.14
N ALA A 563 -15.99 4.49 33.96
CA ALA A 563 -14.87 3.68 33.52
C ALA A 563 -15.29 2.57 32.53
N HIS A 564 -16.56 2.16 32.54
CA HIS A 564 -17.14 1.18 31.61
C HIS A 564 -17.96 1.82 30.47
N GLY A 565 -17.98 3.15 30.36
CA GLY A 565 -18.75 3.87 29.34
C GLY A 565 -20.27 3.73 29.50
N LEU A 566 -20.75 3.46 30.73
CA LEU A 566 -22.17 3.34 31.03
C LEU A 566 -22.81 4.72 31.24
N PRO A 567 -24.07 4.92 30.83
CA PRO A 567 -24.78 6.18 31.05
C PRO A 567 -24.96 6.47 32.54
N VAL A 568 -24.58 7.67 32.97
CA VAL A 568 -24.59 8.09 34.39
C VAL A 568 -25.81 8.91 34.81
N ASP A 569 -26.71 9.25 33.89
CA ASP A 569 -27.90 10.07 34.17
C ASP A 569 -28.83 9.47 35.24
N GLY A 570 -28.74 8.16 35.48
CA GLY A 570 -29.49 7.44 36.52
C GLY A 570 -28.72 7.13 37.80
N ILE A 571 -27.46 7.57 37.92
CA ILE A 571 -26.58 7.23 39.04
C ILE A 571 -26.40 8.47 39.93
N PRO A 572 -27.12 8.59 41.05
CA PRO A 572 -26.98 9.74 41.93
C PRO A 572 -25.59 9.75 42.57
N LEU A 573 -25.03 10.94 42.80
CA LEU A 573 -23.71 11.13 43.45
C LEU A 573 -23.71 10.76 44.93
N HIS A 574 -24.89 10.64 45.55
CA HIS A 574 -25.05 10.15 46.91
C HIS A 574 -26.26 9.23 47.05
N THR A 575 -26.29 8.44 48.12
CA THR A 575 -27.43 7.61 48.50
C THR A 575 -27.76 7.80 49.97
N CYS A 576 -29.03 7.84 50.34
CA CYS A 576 -29.45 7.90 51.75
C CYS A 576 -29.57 6.48 52.32
N THR A 577 -28.52 6.01 53.00
CA THR A 577 -28.49 4.70 53.67
C THR A 577 -28.09 4.86 55.13
N CYS A 578 -28.87 4.26 56.04
CA CYS A 578 -28.60 4.38 57.47
C CYS A 578 -27.25 3.76 57.84
N PRO A 579 -26.49 4.36 58.79
CA PRO A 579 -25.24 3.79 59.25
C PRO A 579 -25.42 2.40 59.90
N PRO A 580 -24.37 1.56 59.98
CA PRO A 580 -24.47 0.14 60.38
C PRO A 580 -25.22 -0.14 61.70
N CYS A 581 -25.08 0.72 62.72
CA CYS A 581 -25.75 0.61 64.02
C CYS A 581 -27.21 1.10 64.04
N PHE A 582 -27.74 1.53 62.90
CA PHE A 582 -29.06 2.12 62.80
C PHE A 582 -29.95 1.31 61.86
N THR A 583 -31.23 1.26 62.18
CA THR A 583 -32.30 0.72 61.33
C THR A 583 -33.05 1.84 60.66
N ALA A 584 -33.25 1.69 59.34
CA ALA A 584 -34.09 2.58 58.56
C ALA A 584 -35.56 2.38 58.93
N VAL A 585 -36.24 3.48 59.27
CA VAL A 585 -37.67 3.52 59.51
C VAL A 585 -38.26 4.62 58.64
N GLU A 586 -39.26 4.28 57.82
CA GLU A 586 -39.96 5.28 57.01
C GLU A 586 -41.00 6.01 57.86
N LYS A 587 -40.91 7.34 57.90
CA LYS A 587 -41.93 8.20 58.49
C LYS A 587 -42.23 9.34 57.54
N GLY A 588 -43.46 9.39 57.01
CA GLY A 588 -43.93 10.48 56.14
C GLY A 588 -43.15 10.65 54.84
N GLY A 589 -42.59 9.57 54.28
CA GLY A 589 -41.83 9.60 53.01
C GLY A 589 -40.34 9.96 53.15
N LYS A 590 -39.81 10.12 54.37
CA LYS A 590 -38.37 10.35 54.62
C LYS A 590 -37.79 9.24 55.50
N ILE A 591 -36.60 8.73 55.12
CA ILE A 591 -35.88 7.71 55.89
C ILE A 591 -35.40 8.35 57.21
N THR A 592 -35.78 7.75 58.34
CA THR A 592 -35.29 8.12 59.67
C THR A 592 -34.49 6.97 60.24
N CYS A 593 -33.25 7.22 60.67
CA CYS A 593 -32.40 6.17 61.22
C CYS A 593 -32.54 6.09 62.74
N THR A 594 -32.84 4.90 63.26
CA THR A 594 -33.02 4.65 64.71
C THR A 594 -31.96 3.67 65.22
N PRO A 595 -31.32 3.90 66.38
CA PRO A 595 -30.32 2.98 66.91
C PRO A 595 -30.89 1.57 67.12
N LYS A 596 -30.19 0.54 66.66
CA LYS A 596 -30.54 -0.88 66.88
C LYS A 596 -30.40 -1.30 68.35
N CYS A 597 -29.51 -0.65 69.08
CA CYS A 597 -29.19 -0.88 70.49
C CYS A 597 -28.54 0.38 71.08
N ASP A 598 -28.13 0.33 72.36
CA ASP A 598 -27.29 1.39 72.93
C ASP A 598 -25.98 1.49 72.15
N LEU A 599 -25.74 2.66 71.55
CA LEU A 599 -24.59 2.97 70.72
C LEU A 599 -23.25 2.82 71.46
N GLN A 600 -23.25 2.77 72.79
CA GLN A 600 -22.04 2.48 73.58
C GLN A 600 -21.55 1.04 73.44
N TYR A 601 -22.45 0.13 73.06
CA TYR A 601 -22.19 -1.30 72.89
C TYR A 601 -22.34 -1.76 71.43
N CYS A 602 -22.50 -0.82 70.49
CA CYS A 602 -22.52 -1.11 69.07
C CYS A 602 -21.15 -0.89 68.43
N ASP A 603 -20.67 -1.88 67.69
CA ASP A 603 -19.52 -1.70 66.81
C ASP A 603 -19.95 -0.81 65.63
N LEU A 604 -19.41 0.41 65.57
CA LEU A 604 -19.82 1.44 64.61
C LEU A 604 -19.45 1.11 63.16
N ASP A 605 -18.47 0.22 62.94
CA ASP A 605 -18.01 -0.16 61.60
C ASP A 605 -18.82 -1.35 61.05
N VAL A 606 -19.18 -2.30 61.92
CA VAL A 606 -19.84 -3.56 61.51
C VAL A 606 -21.35 -3.57 61.80
N GLY A 607 -21.83 -2.71 62.71
CA GLY A 607 -23.25 -2.59 63.06
C GLY A 607 -23.80 -3.69 63.98
N VAL A 608 -22.90 -4.36 64.72
CA VAL A 608 -23.24 -5.46 65.63
C VAL A 608 -23.34 -4.95 67.07
N CYS A 609 -24.40 -5.35 67.77
CA CYS A 609 -24.66 -4.97 69.15
C CYS A 609 -24.14 -6.03 70.14
N HIS A 610 -23.33 -5.60 71.09
CA HIS A 610 -22.88 -6.44 72.21
C HIS A 610 -23.79 -6.26 73.42
N ALA A 611 -24.04 -7.34 74.19
CA ALA A 611 -24.74 -7.26 75.46
C ALA A 611 -23.77 -6.86 76.60
N GLU A 612 -24.26 -6.17 77.64
CA GLU A 612 -23.49 -5.89 78.85
C GLU A 612 -22.94 -7.19 79.48
N PRO A 613 -21.77 -7.17 80.14
CA PRO A 613 -21.21 -8.35 80.78
C PRO A 613 -22.01 -8.72 82.03
N GLY A 614 -23.13 -9.40 81.84
CA GLY A 614 -23.85 -10.12 82.90
C GLY A 614 -23.08 -11.37 83.30
N SER A 615 -22.67 -11.46 84.56
CA SER A 615 -21.92 -12.59 85.12
C SER A 615 -22.75 -13.88 85.07
N GLY A 616 -22.53 -14.71 84.06
CA GLY A 616 -23.07 -16.07 83.95
C GLY A 616 -21.94 -17.06 83.73
N GLY A 617 -21.26 -17.45 84.80
CA GLY A 617 -20.22 -18.49 84.73
C GLY A 617 -20.83 -19.86 84.44
N VAL A 618 -20.45 -20.47 83.32
CA VAL A 618 -20.80 -21.85 82.98
C VAL A 618 -19.89 -22.79 83.76
N GLY A 619 -20.48 -23.67 84.58
CA GLY A 619 -19.73 -24.59 85.45
C GLY A 619 -18.84 -25.56 84.65
N PRO A 620 -17.66 -25.94 85.19
CA PRO A 620 -16.63 -26.71 84.49
C PRO A 620 -17.07 -28.11 83.98
N GLY A 621 -18.24 -28.62 84.39
CA GLY A 621 -18.79 -29.89 83.90
C GLY A 621 -19.38 -29.85 82.48
N VAL A 622 -19.87 -28.69 82.01
CA VAL A 622 -20.50 -28.58 80.67
C VAL A 622 -19.45 -28.46 79.56
N ILE A 623 -18.30 -27.84 79.86
CA ILE A 623 -17.19 -27.67 78.91
C ILE A 623 -16.56 -29.02 78.56
N VAL A 624 -16.48 -29.95 79.53
CA VAL A 624 -15.93 -31.30 79.28
C VAL A 624 -16.84 -32.13 78.36
N LEU A 625 -18.18 -32.01 78.49
CA LEU A 625 -19.13 -32.71 77.62
C LEU A 625 -19.10 -32.20 76.17
N ILE A 626 -18.93 -30.89 75.97
CA ILE A 626 -18.83 -30.29 74.64
C ILE A 626 -17.50 -30.67 73.96
N ILE A 627 -16.39 -30.70 74.71
CA ILE A 627 -15.10 -31.12 74.17
C ILE A 627 -15.13 -32.59 73.75
N VAL A 628 -15.74 -33.49 74.54
CA VAL A 628 -15.87 -34.90 74.16
C VAL A 628 -16.77 -35.08 72.93
N ALA A 629 -17.88 -34.35 72.83
CA ALA A 629 -18.75 -34.39 71.65
C ALA A 629 -18.07 -33.88 70.38
N VAL A 630 -17.29 -32.79 70.48
CA VAL A 630 -16.53 -32.22 69.35
C VAL A 630 -15.39 -33.14 68.93
N VAL A 631 -14.70 -33.80 69.87
CA VAL A 631 -13.66 -34.79 69.55
C VAL A 631 -14.24 -36.00 68.82
N VAL A 632 -15.41 -36.51 69.21
CA VAL A 632 -16.05 -37.64 68.52
C VAL A 632 -16.50 -37.27 67.11
N VAL A 633 -17.06 -36.06 66.91
CA VAL A 633 -17.48 -35.58 65.58
C VAL A 633 -16.27 -35.29 64.67
N LEU A 634 -15.22 -34.67 65.18
CA LEU A 634 -13.99 -34.42 64.40
C LEU A 634 -13.24 -35.72 64.05
N SER A 635 -13.27 -36.72 64.93
CA SER A 635 -12.71 -38.05 64.66
C SER A 635 -13.45 -38.77 63.53
N GLY A 636 -14.79 -38.64 63.48
CA GLY A 636 -15.62 -39.23 62.42
C GLY A 636 -15.45 -38.55 61.06
N VAL A 637 -15.38 -37.22 61.03
CA VAL A 637 -15.18 -36.44 59.79
C VAL A 637 -13.74 -36.61 59.26
N GLY A 638 -12.75 -36.74 60.14
CA GLY A 638 -11.36 -37.02 59.78
C GLY A 638 -11.16 -38.41 59.14
N TYR A 639 -11.86 -39.44 59.64
CA TYR A 639 -11.78 -40.80 59.08
C TYR A 639 -12.38 -40.92 57.67
N VAL A 640 -13.44 -40.17 57.38
CA VAL A 640 -14.08 -40.11 56.05
C VAL A 640 -13.24 -39.30 55.05
N ALA A 641 -12.66 -38.17 55.47
CA ALA A 641 -11.75 -37.38 54.62
C ALA A 641 -10.42 -38.09 54.33
N TYR A 642 -9.93 -38.91 55.26
CA TYR A 642 -8.72 -39.73 55.10
C TYR A 642 -8.89 -40.83 54.05
N GLN A 643 -10.04 -41.52 54.02
CA GLN A 643 -10.37 -42.51 52.98
C GLN A 643 -10.55 -41.88 51.59
N TYR A 644 -11.03 -40.64 51.51
CA TYR A 644 -11.21 -39.93 50.23
C TYR A 644 -9.92 -39.33 49.66
N ARG A 645 -8.96 -38.93 50.50
CA ARG A 645 -7.65 -38.37 50.06
C ARG A 645 -6.62 -39.43 49.66
N LEU A 646 -6.76 -40.69 50.09
CA LEU A 646 -5.85 -41.78 49.73
C LEU A 646 -6.08 -42.36 48.32
N ARG A 647 -7.20 -42.03 47.67
CA ARG A 647 -7.51 -42.48 46.29
C ARG A 647 -7.10 -41.49 45.19
N SER A 648 -6.67 -40.27 45.50
CA SER A 648 -6.45 -39.23 44.49
C SER A 648 -5.03 -38.68 44.37
N ILE A 649 -4.02 -39.23 45.07
CA ILE A 649 -2.62 -38.80 44.89
C ILE A 649 -1.65 -40.01 44.93
N MET A 650 -1.53 -40.65 43.77
CA MET A 650 -0.41 -41.48 43.31
C MET A 650 -0.39 -41.25 41.78
N GLN A 651 0.58 -40.62 41.12
CA GLN A 651 1.92 -40.18 41.49
C GLN A 651 2.23 -38.83 40.81
N GLN A 652 2.89 -37.96 41.58
CA GLN A 652 4.07 -37.13 41.27
C GLN A 652 4.16 -36.51 39.86
N GLU A 653 4.08 -35.18 39.77
CA GLU A 653 5.24 -34.28 39.81
C GLU A 653 6.37 -34.69 38.84
N VAL A 654 6.66 -33.82 37.86
CA VAL A 654 7.93 -33.06 37.77
C VAL A 654 8.07 -32.42 36.37
N ARG A 655 8.48 -31.14 36.38
CA ARG A 655 9.06 -30.30 35.31
C ARG A 655 8.13 -29.82 34.19
N ALA A 656 7.85 -28.51 34.12
CA ALA A 656 8.77 -27.40 33.77
C ALA A 656 9.11 -27.37 32.28
N ILE A 657 8.70 -26.27 31.65
CA ILE A 657 9.43 -25.49 30.63
C ILE A 657 10.43 -26.32 29.80
N MET A 658 10.07 -26.69 28.58
CA MET A 658 10.83 -26.35 27.38
C MET A 658 10.27 -27.04 26.13
N ALA A 659 10.58 -26.38 25.01
CA ALA A 659 10.66 -26.94 23.67
C ALA A 659 9.32 -26.99 22.91
N GLN A 660 9.12 -25.91 22.15
CA GLN A 660 8.99 -26.04 20.70
C GLN A 660 9.64 -27.34 20.21
N TYR A 661 8.88 -28.28 19.66
CA TYR A 661 9.28 -29.15 18.54
C TYR A 661 8.08 -30.05 18.21
N MET A 662 7.18 -29.52 17.38
CA MET A 662 6.84 -30.11 16.08
C MET A 662 6.30 -31.59 16.03
N PRO A 663 5.91 -32.13 14.86
CA PRO A 663 4.51 -32.38 14.51
C PRO A 663 4.23 -33.83 14.06
N LEU A 664 3.12 -34.00 13.34
CA LEU A 664 2.77 -35.06 12.35
C LEU A 664 1.99 -36.24 12.95
N GLU A 665 0.75 -36.39 12.46
CA GLU A 665 0.32 -37.41 11.47
C GLU A 665 0.02 -38.72 12.20
N ASP A 666 -0.96 -39.53 11.86
CA ASP A 666 -2.16 -39.48 11.04
C ASP A 666 -2.89 -40.78 11.43
N SER A 667 -4.07 -40.98 10.86
CA SER A 667 -4.71 -42.29 10.66
C SER A 667 -5.41 -43.00 11.84
N ASP A 668 -6.73 -42.73 11.90
CA ASP A 668 -7.81 -43.68 11.54
C ASP A 668 -8.01 -44.99 12.36
N PRO A 669 -9.19 -45.64 12.29
CA PRO A 669 -10.51 -45.16 12.71
C PRO A 669 -11.29 -46.29 13.44
N ASP A 670 -12.61 -46.14 13.51
CA ASP A 670 -13.66 -47.16 13.68
C ASP A 670 -14.28 -47.36 15.06
N GLY A 671 -15.36 -46.60 15.25
CA GLY A 671 -16.49 -46.91 16.11
C GLY A 671 -17.78 -46.33 15.52
N ALA A 672 -18.08 -46.62 14.25
CA ALA A 672 -19.37 -46.32 13.64
C ALA A 672 -20.14 -47.62 13.38
N LEU A 673 -21.40 -47.69 13.81
CA LEU A 673 -22.54 -47.85 12.89
C LEU A 673 -23.87 -47.96 13.66
N ALA A 674 -24.80 -47.08 13.30
CA ALA A 674 -26.17 -47.49 12.99
C ALA A 674 -26.72 -46.52 11.94
N GLY A 675 -27.04 -47.05 10.76
CA GLY A 675 -27.84 -46.34 9.75
C GLY A 675 -27.28 -46.43 8.34
N LEU A 676 -27.28 -47.62 7.73
CA LEU A 676 -27.20 -47.76 6.29
C LEU A 676 -28.37 -48.62 5.80
N GLY A 677 -29.29 -47.98 5.08
CA GLY A 677 -30.26 -48.63 4.21
C GLY A 677 -29.67 -48.78 2.81
N ASN A 678 -29.41 -50.03 2.43
CA ASN A 678 -29.35 -50.60 1.08
C ASN A 678 -28.53 -49.90 -0.03
N ARG A 679 -27.53 -50.62 -0.56
CA ARG A 679 -27.62 -51.29 -1.89
C ARG A 679 -26.41 -52.20 -2.18
N LEU A 680 -26.73 -53.48 -2.39
CA LEU A 680 -26.20 -54.43 -3.40
C LEU A 680 -24.66 -54.65 -3.50
N LYS A 681 -24.10 -55.77 -2.99
CA LYS A 681 -24.14 -57.17 -3.48
C LYS A 681 -23.11 -57.48 -4.58
N ARG A 682 -22.01 -58.16 -4.21
CA ARG A 682 -21.23 -59.17 -4.97
C ARG A 682 -20.22 -59.79 -3.99
N LEU A 683 -20.52 -60.96 -3.41
CA LEU A 683 -20.19 -62.32 -3.90
C LEU A 683 -18.72 -62.72 -3.65
N ALA A 684 -18.60 -63.87 -2.96
CA ALA A 684 -17.44 -64.71 -2.67
C ALA A 684 -16.77 -64.44 -1.30
N GLY A 685 -16.69 -65.38 -0.36
CA GLY A 685 -17.18 -66.76 -0.27
C GLY A 685 -17.16 -67.14 1.21
N GLY A 686 -18.14 -67.92 1.69
CA GLY A 686 -17.92 -69.33 2.00
C GLY A 686 -17.52 -69.46 3.47
N GLY A 687 -18.49 -69.62 4.37
CA GLY A 687 -18.89 -70.94 4.89
C GLY A 687 -18.44 -71.04 6.35
N GLY A 688 -19.17 -71.55 7.32
CA GLY A 688 -20.44 -72.25 7.36
C GLY A 688 -20.61 -72.85 8.76
N GLY A 689 -21.86 -72.93 9.23
CA GLY A 689 -22.31 -73.78 10.33
C GLY A 689 -22.01 -73.22 11.74
N SER A 690 -22.82 -73.44 12.77
CA SER A 690 -24.04 -74.23 12.90
C SER A 690 -24.60 -73.98 14.31
N SER A 691 -25.92 -73.80 14.38
CA SER A 691 -26.83 -74.25 15.46
C SER A 691 -26.63 -73.79 16.91
N GLY A 692 -27.69 -73.14 17.42
CA GLY A 692 -28.57 -73.85 18.36
C GLY A 692 -28.85 -73.17 19.69
N ASN A 693 -30.12 -72.80 19.86
CA ASN A 693 -30.90 -72.67 21.10
C ASN A 693 -30.39 -71.66 22.17
N GLY A 694 -31.21 -70.81 22.78
CA GLY A 694 -32.66 -70.82 22.91
C GLY A 694 -33.00 -70.50 24.38
N ALA A 695 -34.05 -69.69 24.57
CA ALA A 695 -34.79 -69.48 25.82
C ALA A 695 -34.04 -68.79 26.97
N ALA A 696 -34.64 -68.00 27.86
CA ALA A 696 -35.98 -67.43 27.99
C ALA A 696 -35.95 -66.55 29.25
N ASN A 697 -37.00 -65.74 29.40
CA ASN A 697 -37.46 -65.04 30.61
C ASN A 697 -36.62 -63.83 31.05
N GLY A 698 -37.19 -62.66 31.30
CA GLY A 698 -38.60 -62.30 31.47
C GLY A 698 -38.77 -61.52 32.76
N GLY A 699 -39.30 -60.29 32.65
CA GLY A 699 -39.78 -59.43 33.74
C GLY A 699 -38.67 -58.92 34.68
N VAL A 700 -38.47 -57.63 34.91
CA VAL A 700 -39.37 -56.46 34.95
C VAL A 700 -38.63 -55.26 34.39
#